data_AF-A0A7M3P7F9-F1
#
_entry.id   AF-A0A7M3P7F9-F1
#
_cell.length_a   1.000
_cell.length_b   1.000
_cell.length_c   1.000
_cell.angle_alpha   90.00
_cell.angle_beta   90.00
_cell.angle_gamma   90.00
#
_symmetry.space_group_name_H-M   'P 1'
#
loop_
_entity.id
_entity.type
_entity.pdbx_description
1 polymer ?
#
loop_
_entity_poly.entity_id
_entity_poly.type
_entity_poly.pdbx_seq_one_letter_code
_entity_poly.pdbx_strand_id
1 'polypeptide(L)'
;MTTEEAAPYDLESAVAVVGMSGRFPGAPDLDTYWANLRDGVCSLSAFTEKELLADGADPADLSNPAYVPAHGYLADADRFEAELFGFNRTEAAALDPQHRVLLESAWAALEDAGYAPLNGPSRTGVYVGGSPTEHSLAAATDPALAASIGALQVRILTDREFLAPWISYRLGLDGPSMTVQTACSTSLTAVHLAVQALLLGECDAALAGGVSIAGVRKQGYVHYQGGIFSPDGRCRPFDEKAAGTVPGSGVGVLVLRRLEDALADGDPVRAVIRGTAVTNDGAGKVGFTAPGVDQQTAAITEAWAAAGLEPSAAQYLEAHGTGTELGDRIELEAASAAFGPGGDIALGSVKSNIGHADAAAGAAALIKTILMLEHGTLAPTVDVTSPVTALQGSPLRLVTQTAEWPSRPGLPRLAGVTSVGIGGTNVHVVVQEAPERGAGASAAEPTVLPLSARTDPQLALVAARLAARLREADAPSLADIAHTLRTGRVGMPVRAYVVAAGAREASDKLTALAEGHRDTARDPLGEAWLRGEEVTWPALDAGVRRVRLPAYPFAGESHGALTLRGPAARTTPDSPSPAPENELEARVAELVIEALDLDGRAGLERTYFEAGGDSLTAVHLAGRLRDELGIDVPIQLFLEPITLKDMTTRIVETKEHGEADGALDALLSEFEAES
;
A
#
# COMPACT_ATOMS: atom_id res chain seq x y z
N MET A 1 13.18 -17.56 33.08
CA MET A 1 12.56 -18.71 33.78
C MET A 1 12.98 -19.99 33.05
N THR A 2 13.41 -21.03 33.79
CA THR A 2 13.63 -22.38 33.25
C THR A 2 12.29 -23.02 32.89
N THR A 3 12.28 -23.86 31.86
CA THR A 3 11.14 -24.42 31.10
C THR A 3 10.14 -25.32 31.86
N GLU A 4 10.01 -25.23 33.19
CA GLU A 4 9.21 -26.21 33.97
C GLU A 4 7.95 -25.70 34.67
N GLU A 5 7.60 -24.42 34.61
CA GLU A 5 6.25 -23.93 35.01
C GLU A 5 5.83 -22.79 34.08
N ALA A 6 5.26 -23.12 32.92
CA ALA A 6 4.58 -22.12 32.09
C ALA A 6 3.28 -21.73 32.81
N ALA A 7 3.30 -20.58 33.49
CA ALA A 7 2.07 -19.89 33.87
C ALA A 7 1.15 -19.79 32.64
N PRO A 8 -0.19 -19.83 32.80
CA PRO A 8 -1.08 -19.59 31.67
C PRO A 8 -0.64 -18.28 31.00
N TYR A 9 -0.28 -18.37 29.72
CA TYR A 9 0.24 -17.23 28.97
C TYR A 9 -0.69 -16.05 29.17
N ASP A 10 -0.16 -14.91 29.63
CA ASP A 10 -0.94 -13.68 29.68
C ASP A 10 -1.28 -13.28 28.24
N LEU A 11 -2.55 -13.47 27.90
CA LEU A 11 -3.14 -13.21 26.60
C LEU A 11 -4.07 -11.99 26.64
N GLU A 12 -4.22 -11.33 27.79
CA GLU A 12 -5.11 -10.16 27.94
C GLU A 12 -4.63 -8.99 27.08
N SER A 13 -3.32 -8.87 26.82
CA SER A 13 -2.73 -7.84 25.97
C SER A 13 -2.44 -8.28 24.52
N ALA A 14 -2.95 -9.44 24.08
CA ALA A 14 -2.66 -9.99 22.77
C ALA A 14 -3.67 -9.55 21.70
N VAL A 15 -3.20 -9.40 20.45
CA VAL A 15 -4.02 -9.01 19.30
C VAL A 15 -4.08 -10.17 18.29
N ALA A 16 -5.29 -10.58 17.92
CA ALA A 16 -5.52 -11.56 16.87
C ALA A 16 -5.43 -10.93 15.49
N VAL A 17 -4.77 -11.62 14.56
CA VAL A 17 -4.97 -11.42 13.12
C VAL A 17 -6.15 -12.29 12.70
N VAL A 18 -7.26 -11.68 12.32
CA VAL A 18 -8.50 -12.41 11.97
C VAL A 18 -8.76 -12.48 10.47
N GLY A 19 -8.10 -11.64 9.67
CA GLY A 19 -8.16 -11.71 8.21
C GLY A 19 -6.93 -11.07 7.57
N MET A 20 -6.62 -11.47 6.34
CA MET A 20 -5.54 -10.86 5.58
C MET A 20 -5.79 -10.91 4.08
N SER A 21 -5.26 -9.92 3.36
CA SER A 21 -5.18 -9.92 1.90
C SER A 21 -3.82 -9.39 1.45
N GLY A 22 -3.41 -9.76 0.25
CA GLY A 22 -2.20 -9.22 -0.35
C GLY A 22 -2.03 -9.65 -1.79
N ARG A 23 -1.29 -8.83 -2.54
CA ARG A 23 -0.83 -9.11 -3.90
C ARG A 23 0.65 -8.77 -3.97
N PHE A 24 1.42 -9.72 -4.48
CA PHE A 24 2.88 -9.63 -4.56
C PHE A 24 3.35 -10.04 -5.96
N PRO A 25 4.61 -9.77 -6.34
CA PRO A 25 5.16 -10.20 -7.60
C PRO A 25 4.99 -11.72 -7.79
N GLY A 26 4.44 -12.11 -8.95
CA GLY A 26 4.13 -13.51 -9.26
C GLY A 26 2.97 -14.13 -8.45
N ALA A 27 2.27 -13.36 -7.60
CA ALA A 27 1.23 -13.86 -6.71
C ALA A 27 0.03 -12.88 -6.61
N PRO A 28 -1.08 -13.13 -7.35
CA PRO A 28 -2.27 -12.29 -7.31
C PRO A 28 -3.12 -12.49 -6.04
N ASP A 29 -2.81 -13.50 -5.24
CA ASP A 29 -3.49 -13.84 -4.00
C ASP A 29 -2.53 -14.57 -3.03
N LEU A 30 -2.99 -14.79 -1.80
CA LEU A 30 -2.17 -15.36 -0.73
C LEU A 30 -1.94 -16.86 -0.89
N ASP A 31 -2.82 -17.58 -1.58
CA ASP A 31 -2.64 -18.99 -1.89
C ASP A 31 -1.48 -19.17 -2.88
N THR A 32 -1.43 -18.34 -3.93
CA THR A 32 -0.31 -18.31 -4.87
C THR A 32 0.97 -17.81 -4.20
N TYR A 33 0.87 -16.80 -3.32
CA TYR A 33 2.01 -16.31 -2.56
C TYR A 33 2.62 -17.40 -1.68
N TRP A 34 1.79 -18.15 -0.95
CA TRP A 34 2.24 -19.29 -0.15
C TRP A 34 2.89 -20.37 -1.01
N ALA A 35 2.27 -20.74 -2.14
CA ALA A 35 2.85 -21.73 -3.04
C ALA A 35 4.24 -21.29 -3.54
N ASN A 36 4.37 -20.03 -3.97
CA ASN A 36 5.64 -19.46 -4.41
C ASN A 36 6.70 -19.46 -3.30
N LEU A 37 6.33 -19.08 -2.07
CA LEU A 37 7.23 -19.09 -0.92
C LEU A 37 7.69 -20.52 -0.60
N ARG A 38 6.75 -21.45 -0.45
CA ARG A 38 7.01 -22.86 -0.14
C ARG A 38 7.90 -23.51 -1.19
N ASP A 39 7.71 -23.19 -2.46
CA ASP A 39 8.43 -23.80 -3.58
C ASP A 39 9.74 -23.06 -3.92
N GLY A 40 10.09 -22.01 -3.17
CA GLY A 40 11.32 -21.25 -3.36
C GLY A 40 11.37 -20.48 -4.68
N VAL A 41 10.22 -19.93 -5.12
CA VAL A 41 10.12 -19.15 -6.35
C VAL A 41 10.69 -17.74 -6.13
N CYS A 42 11.63 -17.35 -7.00
CA CYS A 42 12.08 -15.97 -7.15
C CYS A 42 11.20 -15.28 -8.19
N SER A 43 10.43 -14.28 -7.75
CA SER A 43 9.46 -13.53 -8.56
C SER A 43 9.99 -12.16 -9.03
N LEU A 44 11.29 -11.94 -8.88
CA LEU A 44 11.98 -10.81 -9.48
C LEU A 44 12.02 -11.00 -11.00
N SER A 45 11.38 -10.07 -11.71
CA SER A 45 11.35 -10.08 -13.17
C SER A 45 12.69 -9.58 -13.73
N ALA A 46 13.19 -10.24 -14.77
CA ALA A 46 14.29 -9.74 -15.60
C ALA A 46 13.72 -9.44 -16.99
N PHE A 47 13.48 -8.17 -17.27
CA PHE A 47 12.84 -7.74 -18.50
C PHE A 47 13.81 -7.72 -19.67
N THR A 48 13.31 -8.11 -20.83
CA THR A 48 14.04 -7.88 -22.08
C THR A 48 13.94 -6.42 -22.50
N GLU A 49 14.94 -5.91 -23.23
CA GLU A 49 14.90 -4.56 -23.82
C GLU A 49 13.63 -4.36 -24.66
N LYS A 50 13.21 -5.38 -25.41
CA LYS A 50 11.97 -5.36 -26.20
C LYS A 50 10.74 -5.14 -25.33
N GLU A 51 10.66 -5.77 -24.16
CA GLU A 51 9.53 -5.57 -23.24
C GLU A 51 9.53 -4.17 -22.65
N LEU A 52 10.68 -3.65 -22.26
CA LEU A 52 10.81 -2.30 -21.71
C LEU A 52 10.44 -1.23 -22.75
N LEU A 53 10.93 -1.39 -23.99
CA LEU A 53 10.57 -0.50 -25.10
C LEU A 53 9.08 -0.57 -25.45
N ALA A 54 8.49 -1.78 -25.42
CA ALA A 54 7.06 -1.95 -25.66
C ALA A 54 6.20 -1.28 -24.58
N ASP A 55 6.74 -1.11 -23.38
CA ASP A 55 6.10 -0.43 -22.26
C ASP A 55 6.51 1.05 -22.13
N GLY A 56 7.25 1.58 -23.11
CA GLY A 56 7.55 3.01 -23.22
C GLY A 56 8.80 3.48 -22.46
N ALA A 57 9.74 2.59 -22.13
CA ALA A 57 11.05 2.98 -21.62
C ALA A 57 11.85 3.79 -22.66
N ASP A 58 12.63 4.77 -22.21
CA ASP A 58 13.49 5.58 -23.08
C ASP A 58 14.69 4.74 -23.56
N PRO A 59 14.92 4.58 -24.89
CA PRO A 59 16.10 3.91 -25.41
C PRO A 59 17.43 4.47 -24.86
N ALA A 60 17.48 5.76 -24.52
CA ALA A 60 18.67 6.38 -23.93
C ALA A 60 18.96 5.81 -22.52
N ASP A 61 17.93 5.61 -21.69
CA ASP A 61 18.07 5.00 -20.37
C ASP A 61 18.53 3.54 -20.48
N LEU A 62 17.95 2.79 -21.42
CA LEU A 62 18.31 1.39 -21.65
C LEU A 62 19.75 1.23 -22.18
N SER A 63 20.28 2.26 -22.85
CA SER A 63 21.67 2.27 -23.31
C SER A 63 22.70 2.53 -22.20
N ASN A 64 22.25 2.93 -21.01
CA ASN A 64 23.13 3.15 -19.87
C ASN A 64 23.72 1.80 -19.41
N PRO A 65 25.06 1.63 -19.37
CA PRO A 65 25.68 0.37 -18.98
C PRO A 65 25.42 -0.02 -17.51
N ALA A 66 24.95 0.93 -16.69
CA ALA A 66 24.55 0.68 -15.31
C ALA A 66 23.04 0.41 -15.15
N TYR A 67 22.28 0.36 -16.24
CA TYR A 67 20.86 0.00 -16.20
C TYR A 67 20.69 -1.49 -15.91
N VAL A 68 19.87 -1.79 -14.90
CA VAL A 68 19.52 -3.14 -14.50
C VAL A 68 18.03 -3.36 -14.78
N PRO A 69 17.66 -4.22 -15.74
CA PRO A 69 16.27 -4.40 -16.16
C PRO A 69 15.50 -5.34 -15.22
N ALA A 70 15.52 -5.07 -13.91
CA ALA A 70 14.94 -5.94 -12.89
C ALA A 70 13.97 -5.22 -11.94
N HIS A 71 12.87 -5.90 -11.60
CA HIS A 71 11.86 -5.39 -10.66
C HIS A 71 11.01 -6.51 -10.07
N GLY A 72 10.59 -6.39 -8.82
CA GLY A 72 9.46 -7.14 -8.28
C GLY A 72 8.15 -6.54 -8.81
N TYR A 73 7.73 -6.92 -10.02
CA TYR A 73 6.61 -6.28 -10.72
C TYR A 73 5.24 -6.80 -10.27
N LEU A 74 4.29 -5.88 -10.06
CA LEU A 74 2.92 -6.22 -9.72
C LEU A 74 2.03 -6.14 -10.97
N ALA A 75 1.57 -7.30 -11.45
CA ALA A 75 0.65 -7.36 -12.58
C ALA A 75 -0.73 -6.76 -12.23
N ASP A 76 -1.41 -6.21 -13.23
CA ASP A 76 -2.78 -5.70 -13.14
C ASP A 76 -2.96 -4.61 -12.06
N ALA A 77 -1.91 -3.83 -11.77
CA ALA A 77 -1.96 -2.73 -10.81
C ALA A 77 -2.77 -1.52 -11.31
N ASP A 78 -3.01 -1.43 -12.62
CA ASP A 78 -3.79 -0.41 -13.28
C ASP A 78 -5.30 -0.74 -13.32
N ARG A 79 -5.70 -1.95 -12.96
CA ARG A 79 -7.09 -2.42 -12.97
C ARG A 79 -7.83 -2.08 -11.68
N PHE A 80 -9.09 -1.65 -11.79
CA PHE A 80 -9.91 -1.28 -10.64
C PHE A 80 -11.42 -1.31 -10.90
N GLU A 81 -12.20 -1.84 -9.95
CA GLU A 81 -13.66 -1.88 -10.02
C GLU A 81 -14.32 -0.59 -9.50
N ALA A 82 -14.06 0.52 -10.21
CA ALA A 82 -14.40 1.89 -9.79
C ALA A 82 -15.84 2.10 -9.29
N GLU A 83 -16.83 1.58 -10.02
CA GLU A 83 -18.24 1.77 -9.66
C GLU A 83 -18.62 1.09 -8.34
N LEU A 84 -17.95 -0.01 -7.97
CA LEU A 84 -18.19 -0.68 -6.68
C LEU A 84 -17.79 0.23 -5.51
N PHE A 85 -16.73 0.99 -5.70
CA PHE A 85 -16.24 1.97 -4.73
C PHE A 85 -16.78 3.37 -5.00
N GLY A 86 -17.76 3.54 -5.89
CA GLY A 86 -18.41 4.83 -6.15
C GLY A 86 -17.50 5.91 -6.74
N PHE A 87 -16.54 5.53 -7.59
CA PHE A 87 -15.76 6.45 -8.42
C PHE A 87 -16.32 6.48 -9.84
N ASN A 88 -16.42 7.66 -10.43
CA ASN A 88 -16.71 7.80 -11.86
C ASN A 88 -15.45 7.52 -12.71
N ARG A 89 -15.60 7.41 -14.04
CA ARG A 89 -14.48 7.09 -14.95
C ARG A 89 -13.32 8.09 -14.87
N THR A 90 -13.62 9.39 -14.78
CA THR A 90 -12.59 10.44 -14.72
C THR A 90 -11.83 10.37 -13.40
N GLU A 91 -12.54 10.22 -12.29
CA GLU A 91 -11.93 10.04 -10.97
C GLU A 91 -11.09 8.77 -10.91
N ALA A 92 -11.59 7.65 -11.44
CA ALA A 92 -10.88 6.37 -11.43
C ALA A 92 -9.58 6.44 -12.23
N ALA A 93 -9.57 7.13 -13.37
CA ALA A 93 -8.37 7.37 -14.17
C ALA A 93 -7.33 8.24 -13.43
N ALA A 94 -7.79 9.23 -12.67
CA ALA A 94 -6.94 10.11 -11.87
C ALA A 94 -6.54 9.54 -10.50
N LEU A 95 -7.27 8.55 -10.00
CA LEU A 95 -7.00 7.90 -8.71
C LEU A 95 -5.68 7.13 -8.81
N ASP A 96 -4.74 7.35 -7.90
CA ASP A 96 -3.45 6.66 -7.96
C ASP A 96 -3.62 5.12 -7.81
N PRO A 97 -2.92 4.30 -8.61
CA PRO A 97 -2.97 2.83 -8.55
C PRO A 97 -2.84 2.23 -7.15
N GLN A 98 -2.06 2.86 -6.26
CA GLN A 98 -1.93 2.42 -4.87
C GLN A 98 -3.24 2.52 -4.10
N HIS A 99 -4.04 3.58 -4.31
CA HIS A 99 -5.35 3.72 -3.69
C HIS A 99 -6.32 2.65 -4.18
N ARG A 100 -6.31 2.40 -5.50
CA ARG A 100 -7.15 1.38 -6.15
C ARG A 100 -6.92 -0.01 -5.57
N VAL A 101 -5.66 -0.45 -5.62
CA VAL A 101 -5.24 -1.78 -5.16
C VAL A 101 -5.45 -1.93 -3.65
N LEU A 102 -5.20 -0.87 -2.87
CA LEU A 102 -5.39 -0.89 -1.43
C LEU A 102 -6.86 -0.97 -1.02
N LEU A 103 -7.78 -0.30 -1.73
CA LEU A 103 -9.23 -0.40 -1.52
C LEU A 103 -9.75 -1.83 -1.75
N GLU A 104 -9.38 -2.45 -2.87
CA GLU A 104 -9.73 -3.84 -3.17
C GLU A 104 -9.12 -4.81 -2.14
N SER A 105 -7.88 -4.53 -1.70
CA SER A 105 -7.22 -5.34 -0.67
C SER A 105 -7.91 -5.21 0.70
N ALA A 106 -8.31 -4.00 1.11
CA ALA A 106 -9.05 -3.78 2.35
C ALA A 106 -10.39 -4.52 2.35
N TRP A 107 -11.13 -4.47 1.23
CA TRP A 107 -12.35 -5.25 1.04
C TRP A 107 -12.08 -6.75 1.18
N ALA A 108 -11.07 -7.28 0.48
CA ALA A 108 -10.74 -8.70 0.53
C ALA A 108 -10.30 -9.16 1.93
N ALA A 109 -9.58 -8.33 2.69
CA ALA A 109 -9.14 -8.65 4.04
C ALA A 109 -10.34 -8.75 5.01
N LEU A 110 -11.33 -7.86 4.90
CA LEU A 110 -12.57 -7.93 5.67
C LEU A 110 -13.38 -9.18 5.32
N GLU A 111 -13.47 -9.54 4.04
CA GLU A 111 -14.13 -10.77 3.62
C GLU A 111 -13.40 -12.05 4.09
N ASP A 112 -12.06 -12.05 4.12
CA ASP A 112 -11.25 -13.15 4.69
C ASP A 112 -11.53 -13.30 6.20
N ALA A 113 -11.70 -12.17 6.91
CA ALA A 113 -12.11 -12.16 8.31
C ALA A 113 -13.58 -12.56 8.55
N GLY A 114 -14.39 -12.70 7.49
CA GLY A 114 -15.81 -13.00 7.59
C GLY A 114 -16.68 -11.80 7.99
N TYR A 115 -16.20 -10.57 7.76
CA TYR A 115 -16.96 -9.34 7.95
C TYR A 115 -17.39 -8.75 6.61
N ALA A 116 -18.62 -8.24 6.56
CA ALA A 116 -19.13 -7.56 5.37
C ALA A 116 -18.41 -6.20 5.21
N PRO A 117 -17.75 -5.90 4.08
CA PRO A 117 -16.91 -4.71 3.97
C PRO A 117 -17.62 -3.35 4.13
N LEU A 118 -18.93 -3.27 3.87
CA LEU A 118 -19.73 -2.04 4.03
C LEU A 118 -20.43 -1.93 5.39
N ASN A 119 -20.36 -3.00 6.19
CA ASN A 119 -20.95 -3.11 7.53
C ASN A 119 -19.96 -3.88 8.41
N GLY A 120 -18.70 -3.42 8.42
CA GLY A 120 -17.62 -4.04 9.18
C GLY A 120 -17.87 -3.97 10.68
N PRO A 121 -16.91 -4.46 11.50
CA PRO A 121 -16.97 -4.29 12.95
C PRO A 121 -17.15 -2.80 13.31
N SER A 122 -17.90 -2.53 14.38
CA SER A 122 -18.03 -1.17 14.89
C SER A 122 -16.66 -0.56 15.23
N ARG A 123 -16.50 0.75 15.03
CA ARG A 123 -15.28 1.49 15.40
C ARG A 123 -14.03 0.86 14.79
N THR A 124 -14.10 0.47 13.52
CA THR A 124 -12.95 -0.09 12.80
C THR A 124 -11.97 1.02 12.44
N GLY A 125 -10.75 0.98 12.98
CA GLY A 125 -9.67 1.90 12.60
C GLY A 125 -8.95 1.49 11.31
N VAL A 126 -8.25 2.41 10.67
CA VAL A 126 -7.47 2.20 9.44
C VAL A 126 -6.09 2.82 9.60
N TYR A 127 -5.05 1.98 9.53
CA TYR A 127 -3.65 2.35 9.66
C TYR A 127 -2.89 1.78 8.45
N VAL A 128 -2.64 2.61 7.45
CA VAL A 128 -1.99 2.16 6.21
C VAL A 128 -0.94 3.16 5.78
N GLY A 129 -0.03 2.75 4.91
CA GLY A 129 0.90 3.68 4.28
C GLY A 129 1.25 3.28 2.86
N GLY A 130 1.86 4.22 2.14
CA GLY A 130 2.14 4.10 0.71
C GLY A 130 3.45 4.75 0.29
N SER A 131 4.06 4.21 -0.75
CA SER A 131 5.28 4.78 -1.35
C SER A 131 4.97 6.03 -2.20
N PRO A 132 5.96 6.89 -2.49
CA PRO A 132 5.86 7.85 -3.59
C PRO A 132 5.62 7.13 -4.93
N THR A 133 4.93 7.78 -5.87
CA THR A 133 4.63 7.20 -7.19
C THR A 133 4.98 8.16 -8.32
N GLU A 134 5.27 7.61 -9.51
CA GLU A 134 5.34 8.41 -10.73
C GLU A 134 3.98 9.04 -11.05
N HIS A 135 2.89 8.32 -10.78
CA HIS A 135 1.53 8.74 -11.05
C HIS A 135 1.18 10.05 -10.32
N SER A 136 1.45 10.14 -9.02
CA SER A 136 1.13 11.33 -8.23
C SER A 136 1.94 12.55 -8.69
N LEU A 137 3.20 12.34 -9.06
CA LEU A 137 4.07 13.40 -9.56
C LEU A 137 3.63 13.90 -10.95
N ALA A 138 3.27 12.99 -11.84
CA ALA A 138 2.72 13.32 -13.15
C ALA A 138 1.38 14.05 -13.04
N ALA A 139 0.50 13.59 -12.14
CA ALA A 139 -0.80 14.22 -11.92
C ALA A 139 -0.67 15.64 -11.37
N ALA A 140 0.22 15.85 -10.40
CA ALA A 140 0.48 17.15 -9.78
C ALA A 140 1.03 18.19 -10.78
N THR A 141 1.59 17.74 -11.90
CA THR A 141 2.20 18.57 -12.94
C THR A 141 1.41 18.60 -14.25
N ASP A 142 0.18 18.07 -14.29
CA ASP A 142 -0.69 18.10 -15.48
C ASP A 142 -1.74 19.23 -15.39
N PRO A 143 -1.57 20.36 -16.12
CA PRO A 143 -2.51 21.48 -16.09
C PRO A 143 -3.88 21.12 -16.67
N ALA A 144 -3.94 20.18 -17.62
CA ALA A 144 -5.20 19.77 -18.23
C ALA A 144 -6.03 18.94 -17.24
N LEU A 145 -5.38 18.07 -16.47
CA LEU A 145 -6.03 17.33 -15.39
C LEU A 145 -6.54 18.28 -14.31
N ALA A 146 -5.70 19.22 -13.86
CA ALA A 146 -6.07 20.24 -12.88
C ALA A 146 -7.25 21.11 -13.36
N ALA A 147 -7.29 21.49 -14.65
CA ALA A 147 -8.42 22.21 -15.23
C ALA A 147 -9.70 21.36 -15.33
N SER A 148 -9.57 20.03 -15.49
CA SER A 148 -10.71 19.14 -15.68
C SER A 148 -11.48 18.80 -14.40
N ILE A 149 -10.78 18.54 -13.29
CA ILE A 149 -11.38 18.10 -12.02
C ILE A 149 -11.01 18.99 -10.83
N GLY A 150 -10.16 20.00 -11.03
CA GLY A 150 -9.68 20.91 -9.99
C GLY A 150 -8.41 20.40 -9.30
N ALA A 151 -7.47 21.32 -9.03
CA ALA A 151 -6.17 20.99 -8.42
C ALA A 151 -6.29 20.28 -7.06
N LEU A 152 -7.25 20.68 -6.22
CA LEU A 152 -7.50 20.01 -4.95
C LEU A 152 -7.97 18.57 -5.14
N GLN A 153 -8.84 18.31 -6.11
CA GLN A 153 -9.34 16.98 -6.38
C GLN A 153 -8.23 16.06 -6.91
N VAL A 154 -7.34 16.59 -7.76
CA VAL A 154 -6.13 15.87 -8.20
C VAL A 154 -5.30 15.42 -7.00
N ARG A 155 -5.03 16.33 -6.06
CA ARG A 155 -4.29 16.00 -4.84
C ARG A 155 -5.02 14.93 -4.01
N ILE A 156 -6.34 15.06 -3.79
CA ILE A 156 -7.13 14.08 -3.02
C ILE A 156 -7.08 12.67 -3.63
N LEU A 157 -7.07 12.59 -4.96
CA LEU A 157 -7.07 11.31 -5.69
C LEU A 157 -5.67 10.69 -5.82
N THR A 158 -4.60 11.46 -5.62
CA THR A 158 -3.24 10.99 -5.93
C THR A 158 -2.27 11.01 -4.77
N ASP A 159 -2.46 11.90 -3.79
CA ASP A 159 -1.57 11.99 -2.64
C ASP A 159 -1.80 10.80 -1.70
N ARG A 160 -0.69 10.23 -1.22
CA ARG A 160 -0.68 9.12 -0.28
C ARG A 160 -1.33 9.49 1.07
N GLU A 161 -1.40 10.78 1.44
CA GLU A 161 -2.06 11.21 2.68
C GLU A 161 -3.52 10.74 2.78
N PHE A 162 -4.21 10.57 1.65
CA PHE A 162 -5.62 10.16 1.59
C PHE A 162 -5.85 8.64 1.53
N LEU A 163 -4.80 7.80 1.60
CA LEU A 163 -4.94 6.35 1.56
C LEU A 163 -5.89 5.81 2.64
N ALA A 164 -5.65 6.14 3.92
CA ALA A 164 -6.53 5.69 4.99
C ALA A 164 -7.93 6.33 4.93
N PRO A 165 -8.08 7.67 4.75
CA PRO A 165 -9.39 8.30 4.60
C PRO A 165 -10.26 7.70 3.49
N TRP A 166 -9.69 7.35 2.34
CA TRP A 166 -10.46 6.74 1.26
C TRP A 166 -11.02 5.38 1.64
N ILE A 167 -10.25 4.54 2.32
CA ILE A 167 -10.73 3.23 2.82
C ILE A 167 -11.87 3.45 3.82
N SER A 168 -11.66 4.32 4.82
CA SER A 168 -12.65 4.61 5.85
C SER A 168 -13.95 5.13 5.23
N TYR A 169 -13.86 6.08 4.30
CA TYR A 169 -15.01 6.67 3.63
C TYR A 169 -15.75 5.67 2.73
N ARG A 170 -15.04 4.89 1.92
CA ARG A 170 -15.66 3.97 0.96
C ARG A 170 -16.22 2.71 1.59
N LEU A 171 -15.67 2.29 2.74
CA LEU A 171 -16.10 1.10 3.47
C LEU A 171 -16.97 1.42 4.70
N GLY A 172 -17.23 2.70 4.98
CA GLY A 172 -18.09 3.12 6.09
C GLY A 172 -17.47 2.84 7.47
N LEU A 173 -16.15 2.93 7.60
CA LEU A 173 -15.43 2.65 8.85
C LEU A 173 -15.25 3.94 9.66
N ASP A 174 -15.56 3.88 10.94
CA ASP A 174 -15.73 5.04 11.83
C ASP A 174 -14.71 5.09 12.99
N GLY A 175 -13.68 4.24 12.98
CA GLY A 175 -12.55 4.31 13.90
C GLY A 175 -11.46 5.30 13.46
N PRO A 176 -10.32 5.36 14.18
CA PRO A 176 -9.21 6.24 13.81
C PRO A 176 -8.67 5.91 12.42
N SER A 177 -8.43 6.92 11.58
CA SER A 177 -8.02 6.74 10.18
C SER A 177 -6.74 7.50 9.90
N MET A 178 -5.61 6.79 9.80
CA MET A 178 -4.27 7.38 9.73
C MET A 178 -3.44 6.79 8.59
N THR A 179 -2.91 7.69 7.75
CA THR A 179 -1.83 7.35 6.83
C THR A 179 -0.50 7.49 7.55
N VAL A 180 0.28 6.40 7.63
CA VAL A 180 1.56 6.31 8.34
C VAL A 180 2.71 6.30 7.34
N GLN A 181 3.83 6.95 7.66
CA GLN A 181 5.01 7.04 6.78
C GLN A 181 6.31 6.95 7.58
N THR A 182 7.02 5.84 7.46
CA THR A 182 8.35 5.60 8.07
C THR A 182 9.29 4.90 7.08
N ALA A 183 9.17 5.23 5.79
CA ALA A 183 9.88 4.56 4.69
C ALA A 183 9.67 3.04 4.68
N CYS A 184 10.73 2.24 4.58
CA CYS A 184 10.66 0.78 4.47
C CYS A 184 9.95 0.07 5.65
N SER A 185 9.88 0.71 6.83
CA SER A 185 9.17 0.17 8.00
C SER A 185 7.68 0.54 8.09
N THR A 186 7.17 1.32 7.13
CA THR A 186 5.83 1.94 7.15
C THR A 186 4.71 0.98 7.54
N SER A 187 4.54 -0.14 6.82
CA SER A 187 3.44 -1.07 7.10
C SER A 187 3.55 -1.76 8.46
N LEU A 188 4.76 -2.01 8.97
CA LEU A 188 4.93 -2.62 10.28
C LEU A 188 4.74 -1.60 11.41
N THR A 189 5.12 -0.34 11.19
CA THR A 189 4.73 0.78 12.06
C THR A 189 3.20 0.93 12.12
N ALA A 190 2.53 0.79 10.98
CA ALA A 190 1.07 0.84 10.92
C ALA A 190 0.41 -0.30 11.71
N VAL A 191 0.97 -1.52 11.64
CA VAL A 191 0.57 -2.64 12.51
C VAL A 191 0.79 -2.32 13.98
N HIS A 192 1.95 -1.76 14.36
CA HIS A 192 2.20 -1.36 15.75
C HIS A 192 1.15 -0.35 16.25
N LEU A 193 0.87 0.70 15.49
CA LEU A 193 -0.13 1.72 15.88
C LEU A 193 -1.54 1.13 15.99
N ALA A 194 -1.93 0.24 15.07
CA ALA A 194 -3.20 -0.47 15.15
C ALA A 194 -3.31 -1.37 16.39
N VAL A 195 -2.23 -2.08 16.74
CA VAL A 195 -2.15 -2.87 17.98
C VAL A 195 -2.31 -1.97 19.20
N GLN A 196 -1.60 -0.84 19.27
CA GLN A 196 -1.73 0.08 20.41
C GLN A 196 -3.15 0.64 20.52
N ALA A 197 -3.77 1.05 19.42
CA ALA A 197 -5.13 1.58 19.42
C ALA A 197 -6.18 0.56 19.90
N LEU A 198 -6.04 -0.71 19.52
CA LEU A 198 -6.90 -1.79 19.98
C LEU A 198 -6.76 -2.02 21.49
N LEU A 199 -5.53 -2.02 22.00
CA LEU A 199 -5.23 -2.25 23.41
C LEU A 199 -5.63 -1.05 24.29
N LEU A 200 -5.57 0.17 23.76
CA LEU A 200 -6.07 1.38 24.42
C LEU A 200 -7.60 1.53 24.31
N GLY A 201 -8.26 0.66 23.55
CA GLY A 201 -9.71 0.70 23.35
C GLY A 201 -10.18 1.85 22.45
N GLU A 202 -9.30 2.44 21.64
CA GLU A 202 -9.65 3.50 20.66
C GLU A 202 -10.49 2.95 19.50
N CYS A 203 -10.32 1.66 19.19
CA CYS A 203 -11.07 0.90 18.20
C CYS A 203 -11.33 -0.54 18.68
N ASP A 204 -12.26 -1.24 18.01
CA ASP A 204 -12.63 -2.64 18.32
C ASP A 204 -12.18 -3.63 17.22
N ALA A 205 -11.85 -3.07 16.05
CA ALA A 205 -11.11 -3.73 14.99
C ALA A 205 -10.20 -2.71 14.30
N ALA A 206 -9.18 -3.17 13.60
CA ALA A 206 -8.32 -2.30 12.82
C ALA A 206 -7.86 -2.97 11.52
N LEU A 207 -7.88 -2.20 10.43
CA LEU A 207 -7.13 -2.50 9.21
C LEU A 207 -5.71 -1.96 9.35
N ALA A 208 -4.71 -2.80 9.14
CA ALA A 208 -3.31 -2.40 9.22
C ALA A 208 -2.52 -2.92 8.00
N GLY A 209 -1.64 -2.11 7.41
CA GLY A 209 -0.85 -2.59 6.28
C GLY A 209 -0.14 -1.52 5.48
N GLY A 210 0.10 -1.80 4.20
CA GLY A 210 0.69 -0.83 3.29
C GLY A 210 0.76 -1.30 1.84
N VAL A 211 1.06 -0.37 0.96
CA VAL A 211 1.13 -0.55 -0.49
C VAL A 211 2.41 0.11 -1.04
N SER A 212 3.01 -0.50 -2.06
CA SER A 212 4.10 0.09 -2.82
C SER A 212 3.92 -0.25 -4.29
N ILE A 213 3.61 0.76 -5.11
CA ILE A 213 3.51 0.64 -6.57
C ILE A 213 4.14 1.90 -7.17
N ALA A 214 5.45 1.90 -7.38
CA ALA A 214 6.17 3.07 -7.89
C ALA A 214 5.68 3.48 -9.29
N GLY A 215 5.32 2.49 -10.11
CA GLY A 215 4.70 2.64 -11.42
C GLY A 215 4.01 1.35 -11.85
N VAL A 216 3.09 1.43 -12.81
CA VAL A 216 2.39 0.26 -13.38
C VAL A 216 3.10 -0.32 -14.60
N ARG A 217 4.11 0.39 -15.10
CA ARG A 217 4.95 -0.02 -16.24
C ARG A 217 6.08 -0.93 -15.79
N LYS A 218 6.49 -1.82 -16.68
CA LYS A 218 7.75 -2.57 -16.60
C LYS A 218 8.90 -1.58 -16.67
N GLN A 219 9.68 -1.52 -15.59
CA GLN A 219 10.84 -0.65 -15.48
C GLN A 219 11.95 -1.36 -14.72
N GLY A 220 13.20 -1.10 -15.10
CA GLY A 220 14.38 -1.40 -14.31
C GLY A 220 14.79 -0.22 -13.44
N TYR A 221 16.07 -0.17 -13.10
CA TYR A 221 16.67 0.93 -12.36
C TYR A 221 18.13 1.13 -12.79
N VAL A 222 18.67 2.32 -12.54
CA VAL A 222 20.09 2.60 -12.77
C VAL A 222 20.87 2.34 -11.49
N HIS A 223 21.82 1.41 -11.53
CA HIS A 223 22.74 1.15 -10.44
C HIS A 223 23.79 2.26 -10.35
N TYR A 224 24.15 2.63 -9.13
CA TYR A 224 25.30 3.48 -8.86
C TYR A 224 25.97 3.02 -7.57
N GLN A 225 27.30 3.15 -7.52
CA GLN A 225 28.09 2.76 -6.36
C GLN A 225 27.68 3.57 -5.13
N GLY A 226 27.46 2.88 -4.00
CA GLY A 226 26.98 3.49 -2.76
C GLY A 226 25.46 3.63 -2.65
N GLY A 227 24.71 3.27 -3.69
CA GLY A 227 23.26 3.09 -3.62
C GLY A 227 22.87 1.77 -2.94
N ILE A 228 21.57 1.58 -2.72
CA ILE A 228 21.01 0.37 -2.09
C ILE A 228 20.64 -0.73 -3.09
N PHE A 229 20.57 -0.40 -4.38
CA PHE A 229 20.10 -1.33 -5.41
C PHE A 229 21.23 -2.20 -5.94
N SER A 230 20.94 -3.49 -6.14
CA SER A 230 21.90 -4.50 -6.60
C SER A 230 22.37 -4.21 -8.03
N PRO A 231 23.63 -4.50 -8.36
CA PRO A 231 24.14 -4.31 -9.72
C PRO A 231 23.63 -5.36 -10.73
N ASP A 232 22.99 -6.44 -10.27
CA ASP A 232 22.65 -7.60 -11.08
C ASP A 232 21.18 -8.04 -10.98
N GLY A 233 20.33 -7.24 -10.34
CA GLY A 233 18.90 -7.48 -10.28
C GLY A 233 18.52 -8.62 -9.34
N ARG A 234 19.32 -8.87 -8.30
CA ARG A 234 19.11 -9.95 -7.33
C ARG A 234 19.25 -9.42 -5.90
N CYS A 235 18.32 -9.80 -5.03
CA CYS A 235 18.40 -9.53 -3.59
C CYS A 235 18.87 -10.81 -2.89
N ARG A 236 20.08 -10.79 -2.30
CA ARG A 236 20.70 -11.97 -1.66
C ARG A 236 20.94 -11.73 -0.17
N PRO A 237 19.87 -11.68 0.64
CA PRO A 237 20.01 -11.44 2.07
C PRO A 237 20.87 -12.53 2.73
N PHE A 238 21.88 -12.08 3.46
CA PHE A 238 22.80 -12.92 4.25
C PHE A 238 23.66 -13.89 3.42
N ASP A 239 23.89 -13.57 2.14
CA ASP A 239 24.86 -14.26 1.27
C ASP A 239 26.20 -13.51 1.21
N GLU A 240 27.31 -14.22 1.05
CA GLU A 240 28.64 -13.61 0.86
C GLU A 240 28.71 -12.69 -0.38
N LYS A 241 27.78 -12.83 -1.34
CA LYS A 241 27.65 -11.98 -2.53
C LYS A 241 26.50 -10.97 -2.43
N ALA A 242 26.03 -10.68 -1.22
CA ALA A 242 25.08 -9.60 -0.96
C ALA A 242 25.63 -8.26 -1.50
N ALA A 243 24.93 -7.67 -2.47
CA ALA A 243 25.38 -6.47 -3.19
C ALA A 243 24.28 -5.42 -3.37
N GLY A 244 23.14 -5.57 -2.68
CA GLY A 244 22.00 -4.66 -2.74
C GLY A 244 20.66 -5.39 -2.83
N THR A 245 19.60 -4.59 -2.86
CA THR A 245 18.22 -5.05 -3.05
C THR A 245 17.72 -4.82 -4.47
N VAL A 246 16.53 -5.30 -4.79
CA VAL A 246 15.80 -4.99 -6.02
C VAL A 246 14.53 -4.23 -5.64
N PRO A 247 14.14 -3.15 -6.36
CA PRO A 247 12.84 -2.52 -6.15
C PRO A 247 11.71 -3.54 -6.34
N GLY A 248 10.73 -3.53 -5.44
CA GLY A 248 9.56 -4.39 -5.54
C GLY A 248 8.27 -3.60 -5.36
N SER A 249 7.17 -4.17 -5.86
CA SER A 249 5.82 -3.69 -5.63
C SER A 249 5.01 -4.71 -4.85
N GLY A 250 3.99 -4.25 -4.14
CA GLY A 250 3.09 -5.13 -3.43
C GLY A 250 2.11 -4.39 -2.54
N VAL A 251 1.14 -5.13 -2.04
CA VAL A 251 0.16 -4.67 -1.06
C VAL A 251 -0.07 -5.78 -0.04
N GLY A 252 -0.21 -5.40 1.23
CA GLY A 252 -0.65 -6.30 2.29
C GLY A 252 -1.53 -5.56 3.28
N VAL A 253 -2.67 -6.16 3.62
CA VAL A 253 -3.63 -5.62 4.60
C VAL A 253 -4.02 -6.73 5.57
N LEU A 254 -4.01 -6.43 6.87
CA LEU A 254 -4.41 -7.30 7.95
C LEU A 254 -5.64 -6.72 8.65
N VAL A 255 -6.56 -7.59 9.08
CA VAL A 255 -7.64 -7.26 10.01
C VAL A 255 -7.24 -7.72 11.40
N LEU A 256 -7.19 -6.78 12.33
CA LEU A 256 -6.72 -6.97 13.70
C LEU A 256 -7.87 -6.77 14.69
N ARG A 257 -7.90 -7.59 15.75
CA ARG A 257 -8.82 -7.45 16.89
C ARG A 257 -8.13 -7.83 18.19
N ARG A 258 -8.62 -7.34 19.33
CA ARG A 258 -8.21 -7.91 20.62
C ARG A 258 -8.47 -9.41 20.61
N LEU A 259 -7.54 -10.22 21.11
CA LEU A 259 -7.67 -11.67 21.06
C LEU A 259 -8.91 -12.16 21.80
N GLU A 260 -9.21 -11.57 22.96
CA GLU A 260 -10.41 -11.89 23.74
C GLU A 260 -11.70 -11.71 22.93
N ASP A 261 -11.83 -10.59 22.21
CA ASP A 261 -13.01 -10.27 21.40
C ASP A 261 -13.10 -11.18 20.18
N ALA A 262 -11.97 -11.45 19.52
CA ALA A 262 -11.90 -12.37 18.38
C ALA A 262 -12.33 -13.79 18.77
N LEU A 263 -11.93 -14.26 19.95
CA LEU A 263 -12.34 -15.56 20.47
C LEU A 263 -13.82 -15.57 20.88
N ALA A 264 -14.29 -14.51 21.55
CA ALA A 264 -15.68 -14.37 21.97
C ALA A 264 -16.66 -14.33 20.77
N ASP A 265 -16.29 -13.62 19.70
CA ASP A 265 -17.10 -13.46 18.50
C ASP A 265 -16.94 -14.61 17.49
N GLY A 266 -16.07 -15.58 17.79
CA GLY A 266 -15.83 -16.73 16.93
C GLY A 266 -15.15 -16.36 15.61
N ASP A 267 -14.19 -15.45 15.63
CA ASP A 267 -13.43 -15.05 14.45
C ASP A 267 -12.39 -16.11 14.02
N PRO A 268 -12.00 -16.15 12.74
CA PRO A 268 -11.00 -17.09 12.25
C PRO A 268 -9.59 -16.57 12.55
N VAL A 269 -9.15 -16.70 13.80
CA VAL A 269 -7.79 -16.30 14.23
C VAL A 269 -6.74 -17.06 13.41
N ARG A 270 -5.94 -16.31 12.64
CA ARG A 270 -4.85 -16.78 11.78
C ARG A 270 -3.51 -16.85 12.52
N ALA A 271 -3.28 -15.87 13.38
CA ALA A 271 -2.11 -15.77 14.25
C ALA A 271 -2.39 -14.79 15.40
N VAL A 272 -1.50 -14.76 16.39
CA VAL A 272 -1.58 -13.84 17.52
C VAL A 272 -0.33 -12.97 17.57
N ILE A 273 -0.50 -11.66 17.49
CA ILE A 273 0.54 -10.68 17.78
C ILE A 273 0.63 -10.54 19.30
N ARG A 274 1.77 -10.96 19.86
CA ARG A 274 2.02 -10.96 21.31
C ARG A 274 2.66 -9.67 21.79
N GLY A 275 3.49 -9.04 20.95
CA GLY A 275 4.20 -7.83 21.32
C GLY A 275 4.73 -7.12 20.10
N THR A 276 4.85 -5.80 20.20
CA THR A 276 5.39 -4.93 19.14
C THR A 276 6.22 -3.83 19.77
N ALA A 277 7.28 -3.39 19.11
CA ALA A 277 8.05 -2.21 19.54
C ALA A 277 8.53 -1.40 18.34
N VAL A 278 8.70 -0.10 18.55
CA VAL A 278 9.22 0.86 17.58
C VAL A 278 10.30 1.70 18.26
N THR A 279 11.50 1.74 17.66
CA THR A 279 12.61 2.58 18.13
C THR A 279 13.12 3.46 17.00
N ASN A 280 14.02 4.41 17.32
CA ASN A 280 14.73 5.19 16.32
C ASN A 280 16.22 5.26 16.62
N ASP A 281 17.06 5.03 15.60
CA ASP A 281 18.53 5.08 15.71
C ASP A 281 19.08 6.41 16.26
N GLY A 282 18.35 7.51 16.09
CA GLY A 282 18.81 8.85 16.46
C GLY A 282 20.14 9.20 15.79
N ALA A 283 21.05 9.81 16.54
CA ALA A 283 22.39 10.16 16.09
C ALA A 283 23.43 9.03 16.27
N GLY A 284 23.03 7.86 16.81
CA GLY A 284 23.93 6.74 17.15
C GLY A 284 24.45 5.94 15.95
N LYS A 285 24.56 6.56 14.78
CA LYS A 285 24.87 5.91 13.50
C LYS A 285 25.80 6.77 12.65
N VAL A 286 26.58 6.12 11.80
CA VAL A 286 27.65 6.76 11.01
C VAL A 286 27.15 7.76 9.95
N GLY A 287 25.86 7.73 9.62
CA GLY A 287 25.22 8.65 8.69
C GLY A 287 23.70 8.47 8.70
N PHE A 288 22.96 9.41 8.11
CA PHE A 288 21.49 9.43 8.16
C PHE A 288 20.83 8.12 7.66
N THR A 289 21.40 7.55 6.59
CA THR A 289 20.90 6.34 5.93
C THR A 289 21.48 5.04 6.47
N ALA A 290 22.49 5.10 7.35
CA ALA A 290 23.07 3.91 7.97
C ALA A 290 22.13 3.35 9.05
N PRO A 291 22.03 2.02 9.21
CA PRO A 291 21.28 1.44 10.32
C PRO A 291 22.09 1.50 11.64
N GLY A 292 21.41 1.41 12.78
CA GLY A 292 22.02 1.36 14.11
C GLY A 292 21.82 0.02 14.82
N VAL A 293 22.91 -0.62 15.28
CA VAL A 293 22.87 -1.91 16.01
C VAL A 293 22.07 -1.79 17.31
N ASP A 294 22.34 -0.76 18.12
CA ASP A 294 21.77 -0.61 19.46
C ASP A 294 20.24 -0.51 19.42
N GLN A 295 19.70 0.29 18.51
CA GLN A 295 18.26 0.55 18.45
C GLN A 295 17.50 -0.56 17.73
N GLN A 296 18.13 -1.32 16.83
CA GLN A 296 17.57 -2.58 16.34
C GLN A 296 17.52 -3.64 17.45
N THR A 297 18.59 -3.76 18.25
CA THR A 297 18.63 -4.68 19.40
C THR A 297 17.54 -4.31 20.42
N ALA A 298 17.35 -3.02 20.69
CA ALA A 298 16.30 -2.52 21.56
C ALA A 298 14.91 -2.85 21.01
N ALA A 299 14.63 -2.59 19.72
CA ALA A 299 13.34 -2.92 19.12
C ALA A 299 13.01 -4.42 19.25
N ILE A 300 13.97 -5.31 19.03
CA ILE A 300 13.78 -6.75 19.22
C ILE A 300 13.47 -7.01 20.71
N THR A 301 14.36 -6.61 21.61
CA THR A 301 14.24 -6.91 23.05
C THR A 301 12.94 -6.36 23.66
N GLU A 302 12.55 -5.13 23.32
CA GLU A 302 11.33 -4.49 23.80
C GLU A 302 10.07 -5.18 23.30
N ALA A 303 10.03 -5.64 22.03
CA ALA A 303 8.88 -6.35 21.50
C ALA A 303 8.69 -7.73 22.18
N TRP A 304 9.79 -8.44 22.47
CA TRP A 304 9.74 -9.68 23.25
C TRP A 304 9.34 -9.44 24.71
N ALA A 305 9.85 -8.38 25.33
CA ALA A 305 9.42 -7.97 26.67
C ALA A 305 7.94 -7.59 26.71
N ALA A 306 7.43 -6.86 25.71
CA ALA A 306 6.01 -6.54 25.56
C ALA A 306 5.14 -7.80 25.37
N ALA A 307 5.71 -8.86 24.77
CA ALA A 307 5.07 -10.17 24.65
C ALA A 307 5.10 -10.99 25.96
N GLY A 308 5.79 -10.52 27.00
CA GLY A 308 6.02 -11.27 28.24
C GLY A 308 6.91 -12.51 28.01
N LEU A 309 7.78 -12.48 27.01
CA LEU A 309 8.62 -13.59 26.58
C LEU A 309 10.09 -13.18 26.50
N GLU A 310 10.99 -14.13 26.75
CA GLU A 310 12.42 -13.94 26.50
C GLU A 310 12.72 -14.08 25.00
N PRO A 311 13.63 -13.29 24.40
CA PRO A 311 14.01 -13.43 23.00
C PRO A 311 14.43 -14.85 22.61
N SER A 312 15.08 -15.58 23.52
CA SER A 312 15.49 -16.99 23.31
C SER A 312 14.32 -17.97 23.05
N ALA A 313 13.07 -17.56 23.29
CA ALA A 313 11.89 -18.33 22.93
C ALA A 313 11.61 -18.33 21.41
N ALA A 314 12.23 -17.42 20.65
CA ALA A 314 12.10 -17.34 19.20
C ALA A 314 12.48 -18.66 18.53
N GLN A 315 11.73 -19.01 17.48
CA GLN A 315 12.04 -20.16 16.62
C GLN A 315 12.35 -19.71 15.19
N TYR A 316 11.84 -18.55 14.81
CA TYR A 316 12.07 -17.95 13.50
C TYR A 316 12.24 -16.43 13.61
N LEU A 317 13.10 -15.88 12.76
CA LEU A 317 13.23 -14.45 12.49
C LEU A 317 13.02 -14.22 11.00
N GLU A 318 11.94 -13.53 10.65
CA GLU A 318 11.81 -12.86 9.36
C GLU A 318 12.50 -11.50 9.47
N ALA A 319 13.68 -11.42 8.89
CA ALA A 319 14.52 -10.24 8.96
C ALA A 319 14.09 -9.16 7.96
N HIS A 320 14.57 -7.95 8.18
CA HIS A 320 14.53 -6.89 7.17
C HIS A 320 15.34 -7.32 5.94
N GLY A 321 16.56 -7.85 6.10
CA GLY A 321 17.35 -8.58 5.11
C GLY A 321 17.29 -7.99 3.70
N THR A 322 17.98 -6.88 3.47
CA THR A 322 17.98 -6.18 2.18
C THR A 322 18.97 -6.75 1.18
N GLY A 323 19.85 -7.67 1.59
CA GLY A 323 20.92 -8.14 0.72
C GLY A 323 22.01 -7.09 0.54
N THR A 324 22.10 -6.11 1.44
CA THR A 324 23.20 -5.12 1.45
C THR A 324 24.30 -5.58 2.40
N GLU A 325 25.56 -5.50 1.98
CA GLU A 325 26.68 -5.99 2.79
C GLU A 325 26.76 -5.34 4.19
N LEU A 326 26.48 -4.04 4.29
CA LEU A 326 26.48 -3.32 5.56
C LEU A 326 25.21 -3.58 6.37
N GLY A 327 24.03 -3.51 5.74
CA GLY A 327 22.75 -3.66 6.43
C GLY A 327 22.57 -5.06 7.01
N ASP A 328 22.86 -6.10 6.22
CA ASP A 328 22.72 -7.49 6.65
C ASP A 328 23.68 -7.81 7.81
N ARG A 329 24.91 -7.27 7.82
CA ARG A 329 25.84 -7.44 8.95
C ARG A 329 25.33 -6.79 10.22
N ILE A 330 24.86 -5.55 10.14
CA ILE A 330 24.31 -4.81 11.30
C ILE A 330 23.09 -5.53 11.86
N GLU A 331 22.22 -6.03 10.99
CA GLU A 331 21.03 -6.77 11.42
C GLU A 331 21.39 -8.10 12.11
N LEU A 332 22.36 -8.85 11.58
CA LEU A 332 22.85 -10.08 12.22
C LEU A 332 23.50 -9.79 13.59
N GLU A 333 24.25 -8.70 13.70
CA GLU A 333 24.85 -8.26 14.96
C GLU A 333 23.78 -7.92 15.99
N ALA A 334 22.80 -7.10 15.61
CA ALA A 334 21.70 -6.68 16.48
C ALA A 334 20.83 -7.88 16.93
N ALA A 335 20.46 -8.75 16.00
CA ALA A 335 19.69 -9.95 16.29
C ALA A 335 20.47 -10.92 17.20
N SER A 336 21.75 -11.14 16.93
CA SER A 336 22.59 -12.00 17.77
C SER A 336 22.75 -11.44 19.19
N ALA A 337 22.87 -10.11 19.33
CA ALA A 337 22.92 -9.44 20.62
C ALA A 337 21.61 -9.59 21.40
N ALA A 338 20.45 -9.49 20.73
CA ALA A 338 19.14 -9.64 21.37
C ALA A 338 18.82 -11.09 21.77
N PHE A 339 19.12 -12.06 20.90
CA PHE A 339 18.78 -13.47 21.15
C PHE A 339 19.76 -14.21 22.07
N GLY A 340 21.00 -13.70 22.17
CA GLY A 340 22.05 -14.32 22.99
C GLY A 340 22.60 -15.63 22.39
N PRO A 341 23.63 -16.22 22.99
CA PRO A 341 24.28 -17.43 22.48
C PRO A 341 23.45 -18.70 22.71
N GLY A 342 23.66 -19.72 21.87
CA GLY A 342 23.14 -21.08 22.09
C GLY A 342 21.74 -21.36 21.53
N GLY A 343 21.18 -20.47 20.71
CA GLY A 343 19.94 -20.68 19.96
C GLY A 343 20.14 -21.45 18.63
N ASP A 344 19.06 -22.01 18.11
CA ASP A 344 18.91 -22.48 16.72
C ASP A 344 17.64 -21.82 16.14
N ILE A 345 17.72 -20.50 15.95
CA ILE A 345 16.63 -19.68 15.44
C ILE A 345 16.74 -19.63 13.93
N ALA A 346 15.72 -20.14 13.24
CA ALA A 346 15.67 -20.09 11.80
C ALA A 346 15.59 -18.63 11.32
N LEU A 347 16.32 -18.29 10.26
CA LEU A 347 16.42 -16.93 9.70
C LEU A 347 15.96 -16.95 8.24
N GLY A 348 15.24 -15.92 7.82
CA GLY A 348 15.01 -15.67 6.40
C GLY A 348 14.62 -14.24 6.06
N SER A 349 14.48 -13.97 4.76
CA SER A 349 13.93 -12.70 4.26
C SER A 349 13.18 -12.93 2.93
N VAL A 350 11.94 -12.46 2.90
CA VAL A 350 11.07 -12.50 1.71
C VAL A 350 11.56 -11.62 0.58
N LYS A 351 12.46 -10.67 0.84
CA LYS A 351 13.00 -9.78 -0.20
C LYS A 351 13.78 -10.54 -1.27
N SER A 352 14.31 -11.72 -0.93
CA SER A 352 14.89 -12.63 -1.91
C SER A 352 13.87 -13.12 -2.95
N ASN A 353 12.59 -13.30 -2.55
CA ASN A 353 11.53 -13.77 -3.42
C ASN A 353 10.89 -12.64 -4.24
N ILE A 354 10.61 -11.49 -3.61
CA ILE A 354 9.75 -10.44 -4.20
C ILE A 354 10.41 -9.07 -4.35
N GLY A 355 11.67 -8.94 -3.92
CA GLY A 355 12.35 -7.65 -3.82
C GLY A 355 11.88 -6.82 -2.62
N HIS A 356 12.32 -5.57 -2.58
CA HIS A 356 11.95 -4.64 -1.53
C HIS A 356 10.68 -3.89 -1.91
N ALA A 357 9.54 -4.34 -1.41
CA ALA A 357 8.23 -3.70 -1.59
C ALA A 357 8.03 -2.41 -0.74
N ASP A 358 9.10 -1.64 -0.54
CA ASP A 358 9.16 -0.39 0.24
C ASP A 358 8.15 -0.30 1.41
N ALA A 359 7.12 0.54 1.30
CA ALA A 359 6.14 0.75 2.38
C ALA A 359 5.31 -0.50 2.72
N ALA A 360 5.16 -1.45 1.80
CA ALA A 360 4.47 -2.72 1.99
C ALA A 360 5.39 -3.85 2.49
N ALA A 361 6.70 -3.63 2.60
CA ALA A 361 7.67 -4.69 2.92
C ALA A 361 7.41 -5.37 4.28
N GLY A 362 7.01 -4.59 5.29
CA GLY A 362 6.67 -5.12 6.62
C GLY A 362 5.44 -6.02 6.62
N ALA A 363 4.37 -5.60 5.93
CA ALA A 363 3.16 -6.42 5.77
C ALA A 363 3.44 -7.71 4.99
N ALA A 364 4.23 -7.64 3.91
CA ALA A 364 4.61 -8.82 3.12
C ALA A 364 5.37 -9.88 3.96
N ALA A 365 6.30 -9.41 4.80
CA ALA A 365 7.09 -10.21 5.73
C ALA A 365 6.22 -10.83 6.85
N LEU A 366 5.30 -10.04 7.43
CA LEU A 366 4.37 -10.53 8.45
C LEU A 366 3.40 -11.58 7.88
N ILE A 367 2.83 -11.33 6.70
CA ILE A 367 1.94 -12.27 6.01
C ILE A 367 2.67 -13.58 5.68
N LYS A 368 3.91 -13.53 5.17
CA LYS A 368 4.75 -14.73 4.99
C LYS A 368 4.87 -15.52 6.29
N THR A 369 5.22 -14.84 7.38
CA THR A 369 5.40 -15.48 8.69
C THR A 369 4.12 -16.15 9.19
N ILE A 370 2.96 -15.48 9.03
CA ILE A 370 1.65 -16.04 9.38
C ILE A 370 1.34 -17.29 8.54
N LEU A 371 1.55 -17.24 7.23
CA LEU A 371 1.35 -18.42 6.36
C LEU A 371 2.26 -19.59 6.77
N MET A 372 3.51 -19.31 7.12
CA MET A 372 4.44 -20.33 7.62
C MET A 372 3.98 -20.97 8.94
N LEU A 373 3.40 -20.18 9.86
CA LEU A 373 2.80 -20.69 11.10
C LEU A 373 1.59 -21.58 10.81
N GLU A 374 0.69 -21.15 9.94
CA GLU A 374 -0.52 -21.89 9.56
C GLU A 374 -0.22 -23.25 8.93
N HIS A 375 0.81 -23.29 8.08
CA HIS A 375 1.23 -24.52 7.41
C HIS A 375 2.29 -25.30 8.20
N GLY A 376 2.71 -24.82 9.38
CA GLY A 376 3.78 -25.42 10.18
C GLY A 376 5.04 -25.71 9.36
N THR A 377 5.41 -24.79 8.46
CA THR A 377 6.45 -25.01 7.43
C THR A 377 7.33 -23.77 7.28
N LEU A 378 8.65 -23.94 7.32
CA LEU A 378 9.64 -22.91 7.02
C LEU A 378 9.87 -22.80 5.51
N ALA A 379 9.69 -21.59 4.96
CA ALA A 379 9.97 -21.29 3.55
C ALA A 379 11.44 -20.85 3.34
N PRO A 380 12.07 -21.22 2.22
CA PRO A 380 13.45 -20.87 1.91
C PRO A 380 13.63 -19.39 1.59
N THR A 381 14.78 -18.85 2.00
CA THR A 381 15.40 -17.67 1.40
C THR A 381 16.09 -18.11 0.11
N VAL A 382 15.73 -17.48 -1.01
CA VAL A 382 16.17 -17.90 -2.35
C VAL A 382 17.44 -17.16 -2.79
N ASP A 383 18.06 -17.63 -3.87
CA ASP A 383 19.29 -17.06 -4.46
C ASP A 383 20.53 -17.03 -3.53
N VAL A 384 20.49 -17.78 -2.43
CA VAL A 384 21.63 -17.98 -1.51
C VAL A 384 22.60 -19.00 -2.12
N THR A 385 23.85 -18.57 -2.33
CA THR A 385 24.97 -19.39 -2.82
C THR A 385 25.90 -19.85 -1.71
N SER A 386 26.22 -18.95 -0.78
CA SER A 386 27.04 -19.20 0.40
C SER A 386 26.62 -18.23 1.50
N PRO A 387 26.03 -18.72 2.60
CA PRO A 387 25.69 -17.86 3.74
C PRO A 387 26.91 -17.12 4.28
N VAL A 388 26.70 -15.91 4.80
CA VAL A 388 27.77 -15.12 5.41
C VAL A 388 28.41 -15.81 6.60
N THR A 389 29.74 -15.70 6.71
CA THR A 389 30.54 -16.27 7.82
C THR A 389 30.09 -15.79 9.19
N ALA A 390 29.48 -14.60 9.30
CA ALA A 390 28.91 -14.07 10.55
C ALA A 390 27.82 -14.97 11.16
N LEU A 391 27.18 -15.85 10.37
CA LEU A 391 26.23 -16.83 10.89
C LEU A 391 26.91 -18.00 11.63
N GLN A 392 28.21 -18.24 11.40
CA GLN A 392 28.95 -19.32 12.06
C GLN A 392 29.08 -19.06 13.56
N GLY A 393 28.44 -19.90 14.38
CA GLY A 393 28.43 -19.73 15.84
C GLY A 393 27.44 -18.68 16.34
N SER A 394 26.67 -18.05 15.45
CA SER A 394 25.53 -17.21 15.82
C SER A 394 24.34 -18.07 16.30
N PRO A 395 23.36 -17.51 17.03
CA PRO A 395 22.12 -18.21 17.34
C PRO A 395 21.18 -18.38 16.14
N LEU A 396 21.55 -17.80 14.99
CA LEU A 396 20.74 -17.73 13.78
C LEU A 396 21.20 -18.76 12.74
N ARG A 397 20.23 -19.38 12.05
CA ARG A 397 20.49 -20.30 10.95
C ARG A 397 19.64 -19.93 9.74
N LEU A 398 20.29 -19.53 8.65
CA LEU A 398 19.61 -19.19 7.41
C LEU A 398 18.89 -20.41 6.82
N VAL A 399 17.59 -20.24 6.54
CA VAL A 399 16.76 -21.24 5.88
C VAL A 399 16.91 -21.08 4.37
N THR A 400 17.51 -22.06 3.72
CA THR A 400 17.71 -22.09 2.25
C THR A 400 16.92 -23.19 1.55
N GLN A 401 16.22 -24.02 2.32
CA GLN A 401 15.37 -25.10 1.83
C GLN A 401 14.10 -25.16 2.67
N THR A 402 13.00 -25.54 2.02
CA THR A 402 11.72 -25.76 2.68
C THR A 402 11.86 -26.87 3.71
N ALA A 403 11.39 -26.62 4.93
CA ALA A 403 11.50 -27.57 6.03
C ALA A 403 10.24 -27.53 6.89
N GLU A 404 9.94 -28.63 7.59
CA GLU A 404 8.92 -28.62 8.64
C GLU A 404 9.33 -27.61 9.73
N TRP A 405 8.36 -26.85 10.23
CA TRP A 405 8.53 -26.04 11.43
C TRP A 405 8.12 -26.87 12.64
N PRO A 406 9.07 -27.39 13.44
CA PRO A 406 8.75 -28.33 14.51
C PRO A 406 7.92 -27.66 15.61
N SER A 407 6.85 -28.32 16.05
CA SER A 407 6.14 -27.95 17.27
C SER A 407 6.98 -28.31 18.49
N ARG A 408 7.00 -27.45 19.52
CA ARG A 408 7.62 -27.76 20.82
C ARG A 408 6.53 -28.09 21.85
N PRO A 409 6.63 -29.20 22.60
CA PRO A 409 5.63 -29.51 23.62
C PRO A 409 5.46 -28.35 24.60
N GLY A 410 4.22 -27.88 24.77
CA GLY A 410 3.87 -26.81 25.70
C GLY A 410 4.30 -25.40 25.28
N LEU A 411 4.87 -25.20 24.09
CA LEU A 411 5.24 -23.87 23.59
C LEU A 411 4.76 -23.70 22.15
N PRO A 412 3.87 -22.71 21.88
CA PRO A 412 3.46 -22.45 20.51
C PRO A 412 4.64 -22.02 19.63
N ARG A 413 4.52 -22.20 18.31
CA ARG A 413 5.48 -21.61 17.37
C ARG A 413 5.49 -20.08 17.52
N LEU A 414 6.68 -19.52 17.66
CA LEU A 414 6.93 -18.11 17.92
C LEU A 414 7.96 -17.56 16.93
N ALA A 415 7.68 -16.40 16.38
CA ALA A 415 8.53 -15.74 15.40
C ALA A 415 8.64 -14.24 15.66
N GLY A 416 9.80 -13.69 15.33
CA GLY A 416 10.02 -12.25 15.21
C GLY A 416 9.94 -11.81 13.75
N VAL A 417 9.39 -10.63 13.50
CA VAL A 417 9.41 -9.97 12.19
C VAL A 417 10.01 -8.58 12.36
N THR A 418 11.11 -8.30 11.66
CA THR A 418 11.82 -7.01 11.71
C THR A 418 11.58 -6.21 10.43
N SER A 419 11.32 -4.91 10.56
CA SER A 419 11.41 -3.97 9.45
C SER A 419 12.12 -2.68 9.85
N VAL A 420 13.08 -2.25 9.04
CA VAL A 420 13.94 -1.09 9.30
C VAL A 420 13.74 -0.06 8.21
N GLY A 421 13.37 1.16 8.58
CA GLY A 421 13.20 2.28 7.67
C GLY A 421 14.51 3.04 7.47
N ILE A 422 14.79 3.45 6.23
CA ILE A 422 15.82 4.48 6.00
C ILE A 422 15.46 5.74 6.80
N GLY A 423 16.44 6.34 7.47
CA GLY A 423 16.20 7.37 8.49
C GLY A 423 16.21 6.81 9.93
N GLY A 424 16.06 5.50 10.11
CA GLY A 424 16.39 4.78 11.35
C GLY A 424 15.21 4.34 12.21
N THR A 425 13.97 4.37 11.70
CA THR A 425 12.81 3.82 12.43
C THR A 425 12.80 2.29 12.33
N ASN A 426 13.07 1.62 13.44
CA ASN A 426 13.11 0.16 13.55
C ASN A 426 11.81 -0.34 14.17
N VAL A 427 11.26 -1.42 13.61
CA VAL A 427 10.03 -2.05 14.12
C VAL A 427 10.26 -3.54 14.26
N HIS A 428 9.84 -4.11 15.38
CA HIS A 428 9.82 -5.55 15.60
C HIS A 428 8.44 -6.00 16.07
N VAL A 429 7.96 -7.13 15.53
CA VAL A 429 6.67 -7.75 15.89
C VAL A 429 6.92 -9.20 16.29
N VAL A 430 6.43 -9.59 17.47
CA VAL A 430 6.41 -10.97 17.94
C VAL A 430 5.06 -11.59 17.61
N VAL A 431 5.09 -12.64 16.79
CA VAL A 431 3.89 -13.35 16.33
C VAL A 431 3.94 -14.81 16.74
N GLN A 432 2.78 -15.33 17.11
CA GLN A 432 2.56 -16.67 17.60
C GLN A 432 1.54 -17.40 16.72
N GLU A 433 1.67 -18.72 16.59
CA GLU A 433 0.62 -19.54 15.98
C GLU A 433 -0.74 -19.35 16.69
N ALA A 434 -1.81 -19.45 15.89
CA ALA A 434 -3.17 -19.35 16.40
C ALA A 434 -3.47 -20.46 17.41
N PRO A 435 -4.31 -20.18 18.43
CA PRO A 435 -4.79 -21.23 19.33
C PRO A 435 -5.55 -22.31 18.57
N GLU A 436 -5.43 -23.56 19.01
CA GLU A 436 -6.17 -24.67 18.39
C GLU A 436 -7.67 -24.39 18.39
N ARG A 437 -8.26 -24.41 17.20
CA ARG A 437 -9.70 -24.29 17.04
C ARG A 437 -10.34 -25.67 17.17
N GLY A 438 -11.19 -25.87 18.18
CA GLY A 438 -12.00 -27.08 18.29
C GLY A 438 -12.85 -27.33 17.05
N ALA A 439 -13.34 -28.56 16.84
CA ALA A 439 -14.21 -28.89 15.71
C ALA A 439 -15.49 -28.02 15.74
N GLY A 440 -15.90 -27.51 14.57
CA GLY A 440 -17.12 -26.71 14.44
C GLY A 440 -18.38 -27.55 14.65
N ALA A 441 -19.51 -26.90 14.92
CA ALA A 441 -20.80 -27.57 15.02
C ALA A 441 -21.16 -28.25 13.68
N SER A 442 -21.64 -29.49 13.74
CA SER A 442 -22.14 -30.20 12.55
C SER A 442 -23.64 -29.95 12.44
N ALA A 443 -24.07 -29.20 11.42
CA ALA A 443 -25.48 -29.15 11.04
C ALA A 443 -25.78 -30.29 10.05
N ALA A 444 -26.73 -31.15 10.40
CA ALA A 444 -27.26 -32.20 9.53
C ALA A 444 -28.48 -31.74 8.69
N GLU A 445 -28.85 -30.46 8.78
CA GLU A 445 -30.04 -29.92 8.12
C GLU A 445 -29.70 -29.17 6.82
N PRO A 446 -30.57 -29.27 5.79
CA PRO A 446 -30.42 -28.49 4.56
C PRO A 446 -30.32 -27.00 4.85
N THR A 447 -29.24 -26.37 4.37
CA THR A 447 -28.91 -24.98 4.67
C THR A 447 -28.77 -24.17 3.39
N VAL A 448 -29.37 -22.97 3.37
CA VAL A 448 -29.24 -22.01 2.27
C VAL A 448 -27.87 -21.33 2.32
N LEU A 449 -27.10 -21.42 1.23
CA LEU A 449 -25.89 -20.64 1.02
C LEU A 449 -26.20 -19.50 0.03
N PRO A 450 -26.28 -18.23 0.49
CA PRO A 450 -26.47 -17.10 -0.41
C PRO A 450 -25.16 -16.73 -1.11
N LEU A 451 -25.26 -16.40 -2.40
CA LEU A 451 -24.17 -15.86 -3.21
C LEU A 451 -24.63 -14.59 -3.90
N SER A 452 -23.72 -13.65 -4.09
CA SER A 452 -23.96 -12.51 -4.95
C SER A 452 -22.67 -11.98 -5.58
N ALA A 453 -22.82 -11.32 -6.73
CA ALA A 453 -21.76 -10.58 -7.38
C ALA A 453 -22.31 -9.36 -8.15
N ARG A 454 -21.42 -8.52 -8.68
CA ARG A 454 -21.80 -7.40 -9.55
C ARG A 454 -22.27 -7.87 -10.93
N THR A 455 -21.73 -8.97 -11.44
CA THR A 455 -21.99 -9.49 -12.79
C THR A 455 -22.14 -11.01 -12.79
N ASP A 456 -22.80 -11.58 -13.81
CA ASP A 456 -22.92 -13.03 -13.96
C ASP A 456 -21.56 -13.75 -14.06
N PRO A 457 -20.55 -13.26 -14.81
CA PRO A 457 -19.21 -13.87 -14.81
C PRO A 457 -18.54 -13.90 -13.43
N GLN A 458 -18.67 -12.83 -12.65
CA GLN A 458 -18.13 -12.81 -11.29
C GLN A 458 -18.88 -13.77 -10.37
N LEU A 459 -20.20 -13.89 -10.51
CA LEU A 459 -20.98 -14.88 -9.74
C LEU A 459 -20.50 -16.31 -10.03
N ALA A 460 -20.23 -16.63 -11.30
CA ALA A 460 -19.67 -17.92 -11.68
C ALA A 460 -18.29 -18.16 -11.04
N LEU A 461 -17.43 -17.13 -10.99
CA LEU A 461 -16.13 -17.22 -10.29
C LEU A 461 -16.26 -17.39 -8.78
N VAL A 462 -17.19 -16.67 -8.12
CA VAL A 462 -17.48 -16.85 -6.69
C VAL A 462 -17.91 -18.29 -6.43
N ALA A 463 -18.86 -18.81 -7.23
CA ALA A 463 -19.35 -20.17 -7.10
C ALA A 463 -18.23 -21.21 -7.32
N ALA A 464 -17.39 -21.03 -8.34
CA ALA A 464 -16.27 -21.93 -8.63
C ALA A 464 -15.21 -21.93 -7.52
N ARG A 465 -14.82 -20.75 -7.00
CA ARG A 465 -13.84 -20.62 -5.91
C ARG A 465 -14.38 -21.25 -4.62
N LEU A 466 -15.64 -20.99 -4.28
CA LEU A 466 -16.28 -21.58 -3.10
C LEU A 466 -16.38 -23.11 -3.25
N ALA A 467 -16.78 -23.61 -4.43
CA ALA A 467 -16.82 -25.05 -4.72
C ALA A 467 -15.46 -25.71 -4.54
N ALA A 468 -14.37 -25.06 -4.96
CA ALA A 468 -13.02 -25.54 -4.77
C ALA A 468 -12.64 -25.62 -3.28
N ARG A 469 -12.90 -24.55 -2.51
CA ARG A 469 -12.64 -24.52 -1.05
C ARG A 469 -13.37 -25.65 -0.31
N LEU A 470 -14.62 -25.94 -0.68
CA LEU A 470 -15.42 -27.02 -0.09
C LEU A 470 -14.89 -28.44 -0.38
N ARG A 471 -13.95 -28.62 -1.31
CA ARG A 471 -13.33 -29.92 -1.63
C ARG A 471 -12.04 -30.19 -0.86
N GLU A 472 -11.48 -29.19 -0.21
CA GLU A 472 -10.24 -29.32 0.55
C GLU A 472 -10.45 -30.18 1.80
N ALA A 473 -9.39 -30.86 2.24
CA ALA A 473 -9.45 -31.80 3.36
C ALA A 473 -9.79 -31.13 4.70
N ASP A 474 -9.50 -29.84 4.81
CA ASP A 474 -9.75 -28.98 5.97
C ASP A 474 -10.96 -28.04 5.76
N ALA A 475 -11.87 -28.40 4.86
CA ALA A 475 -13.06 -27.60 4.58
C ALA A 475 -13.89 -27.36 5.87
N PRO A 476 -14.41 -26.14 6.10
CA PRO A 476 -15.19 -25.86 7.29
C PRO A 476 -16.56 -26.56 7.28
N SER A 477 -17.22 -26.57 8.44
CA SER A 477 -18.60 -27.07 8.52
C SER A 477 -19.54 -26.25 7.63
N LEU A 478 -20.56 -26.89 7.06
CA LEU A 478 -21.53 -26.19 6.22
C LEU A 478 -22.26 -25.06 6.98
N ALA A 479 -22.47 -25.24 8.29
CA ALA A 479 -23.07 -24.23 9.15
C ALA A 479 -22.20 -22.97 9.27
N ASP A 480 -20.88 -23.14 9.47
CA ASP A 480 -19.94 -22.02 9.53
C ASP A 480 -19.84 -21.29 8.18
N ILE A 481 -19.86 -22.04 7.08
CA ILE A 481 -19.86 -21.49 5.72
C ILE A 481 -21.13 -20.66 5.50
N ALA A 482 -22.29 -21.21 5.82
CA ALA A 482 -23.56 -20.52 5.70
C ALA A 482 -23.59 -19.26 6.57
N HIS A 483 -23.16 -19.36 7.84
CA HIS A 483 -23.04 -18.22 8.74
C HIS A 483 -22.20 -17.10 8.11
N THR A 484 -20.99 -17.44 7.67
CA THR A 484 -20.06 -16.48 7.06
C THR A 484 -20.63 -15.83 5.79
N LEU A 485 -21.28 -16.59 4.91
CA LEU A 485 -21.90 -16.03 3.70
C LEU A 485 -23.09 -15.11 4.01
N ARG A 486 -23.86 -15.42 5.06
CA ARG A 486 -25.07 -14.68 5.44
C ARG A 486 -24.78 -13.36 6.14
N THR A 487 -23.68 -13.29 6.91
CA THR A 487 -23.36 -12.12 7.75
C THR A 487 -22.08 -11.40 7.32
N GLY A 488 -21.21 -12.08 6.60
CA GLY A 488 -19.86 -11.62 6.26
C GLY A 488 -19.68 -11.21 4.80
N ARG A 489 -20.76 -11.07 4.03
CA ARG A 489 -20.72 -10.69 2.60
C ARG A 489 -21.76 -9.63 2.30
N VAL A 490 -21.45 -8.77 1.32
CA VAL A 490 -22.36 -7.72 0.84
C VAL A 490 -23.28 -8.30 -0.22
N GLY A 491 -24.59 -8.07 -0.09
CA GLY A 491 -25.57 -8.48 -1.09
C GLY A 491 -25.53 -7.61 -2.35
N MET A 492 -24.94 -8.16 -3.42
CA MET A 492 -24.78 -7.48 -4.71
C MET A 492 -25.97 -7.75 -5.68
N PRO A 493 -26.07 -7.04 -6.82
CA PRO A 493 -27.23 -7.12 -7.72
C PRO A 493 -27.49 -8.49 -8.35
N VAL A 494 -26.44 -9.23 -8.74
CA VAL A 494 -26.58 -10.57 -9.30
C VAL A 494 -26.56 -11.57 -8.15
N ARG A 495 -27.68 -12.25 -7.90
CA ARG A 495 -27.86 -13.13 -6.74
C ARG A 495 -28.17 -14.56 -7.14
N ALA A 496 -27.61 -15.51 -6.40
CA ALA A 496 -27.92 -16.93 -6.46
C ALA A 496 -27.96 -17.51 -5.04
N TYR A 497 -28.51 -18.72 -4.91
CA TYR A 497 -28.34 -19.52 -3.71
C TYR A 497 -28.26 -21.00 -4.08
N VAL A 498 -27.69 -21.79 -3.18
CA VAL A 498 -27.77 -23.26 -3.21
C VAL A 498 -28.31 -23.76 -1.88
N VAL A 499 -29.02 -24.88 -1.89
CA VAL A 499 -29.47 -25.56 -0.67
C VAL A 499 -28.73 -26.88 -0.56
N ALA A 500 -28.04 -27.16 0.54
CA ALA A 500 -27.29 -28.40 0.70
C ALA A 500 -27.34 -28.91 2.14
N ALA A 501 -27.26 -30.23 2.32
CA ALA A 501 -27.14 -30.87 3.64
C ALA A 501 -25.70 -31.28 3.99
N GLY A 502 -24.73 -31.00 3.11
CA GLY A 502 -23.31 -31.26 3.37
C GLY A 502 -22.37 -30.57 2.38
N ALA A 503 -21.08 -30.48 2.75
CA ALA A 503 -20.07 -29.75 1.98
C ALA A 503 -19.87 -30.30 0.55
N ARG A 504 -19.91 -31.63 0.37
CA ARG A 504 -19.79 -32.24 -0.96
C ARG A 504 -20.98 -31.88 -1.86
N GLU A 505 -22.21 -32.00 -1.36
CA GLU A 505 -23.40 -31.62 -2.12
C GLU A 505 -23.37 -30.13 -2.48
N ALA A 506 -22.97 -29.28 -1.53
CA ALA A 506 -22.79 -27.85 -1.78
C ALA A 506 -21.76 -27.59 -2.89
N SER A 507 -20.61 -28.27 -2.86
CA SER A 507 -19.56 -28.15 -3.88
C SER A 507 -20.06 -28.55 -5.28
N ASP A 508 -20.79 -29.65 -5.39
CA ASP A 508 -21.34 -30.12 -6.67
C ASP A 508 -22.35 -29.11 -7.25
N LYS A 509 -23.25 -28.59 -6.40
CA LYS A 509 -24.25 -27.59 -6.80
C LYS A 509 -23.62 -26.24 -7.17
N LEU A 510 -22.58 -25.82 -6.45
CA LEU A 510 -21.84 -24.60 -6.76
C LEU A 510 -21.03 -24.75 -8.06
N THR A 511 -20.51 -25.95 -8.34
CA THR A 511 -19.87 -26.24 -9.64
C THR A 511 -20.89 -26.11 -10.78
N ALA A 512 -22.08 -26.69 -10.61
CA ALA A 512 -23.16 -26.54 -11.59
C ALA A 512 -23.60 -25.07 -11.77
N LEU A 513 -23.67 -24.30 -10.68
CA LEU A 513 -23.97 -22.86 -10.72
C LEU A 513 -22.90 -22.07 -11.49
N ALA A 514 -21.63 -22.39 -11.30
CA ALA A 514 -20.53 -21.79 -12.05
C ALA A 514 -20.62 -22.06 -13.57
N GLU A 515 -21.21 -23.20 -13.95
CA GLU A 515 -21.48 -23.56 -15.35
C GLU A 515 -22.81 -22.98 -15.89
N GLY A 516 -23.52 -22.18 -15.08
CA GLY A 516 -24.79 -21.55 -15.46
C GLY A 516 -26.05 -22.36 -15.14
N HIS A 517 -25.92 -23.50 -14.44
CA HIS A 517 -27.06 -24.34 -14.04
C HIS A 517 -27.51 -23.99 -12.62
N ARG A 518 -28.73 -23.46 -12.48
CA ARG A 518 -29.30 -23.12 -11.16
C ARG A 518 -29.78 -24.36 -10.41
N ASP A 519 -29.70 -24.31 -9.08
CA ASP A 519 -30.32 -25.33 -8.20
C ASP A 519 -31.84 -25.35 -8.42
N THR A 520 -32.43 -26.54 -8.35
CA THR A 520 -33.88 -26.76 -8.49
C THR A 520 -34.61 -26.76 -7.15
N ALA A 521 -33.87 -26.96 -6.05
CA ALA A 521 -34.41 -26.86 -4.70
C ALA A 521 -34.90 -25.44 -4.43
N ARG A 522 -36.13 -25.32 -3.92
CA ARG A 522 -36.74 -24.04 -3.55
C ARG A 522 -36.74 -23.87 -2.05
N ASP A 523 -36.26 -22.72 -1.58
CA ASP A 523 -36.31 -22.31 -0.19
C ASP A 523 -36.93 -20.90 -0.08
N PRO A 524 -37.89 -20.63 0.82
CA PRO A 524 -38.54 -19.32 0.93
C PRO A 524 -37.58 -18.14 1.13
N LEU A 525 -36.52 -18.32 1.93
CA LEU A 525 -35.51 -17.28 2.19
C LEU A 525 -34.55 -17.14 1.01
N GLY A 526 -34.17 -18.26 0.38
CA GLY A 526 -33.43 -18.25 -0.88
C GLY A 526 -34.18 -17.51 -1.99
N GLU A 527 -35.48 -17.74 -2.14
CA GLU A 527 -36.32 -17.04 -3.12
C GLU A 527 -36.45 -15.54 -2.82
N ALA A 528 -36.55 -15.15 -1.54
CA ALA A 528 -36.51 -13.74 -1.14
C ALA A 528 -35.16 -13.09 -1.49
N TRP A 529 -34.05 -13.78 -1.20
CA TRP A 529 -32.71 -13.35 -1.58
C TRP A 529 -32.58 -13.10 -3.08
N LEU A 530 -33.06 -14.03 -3.93
CA LEU A 530 -33.05 -13.89 -5.39
C LEU A 530 -33.79 -12.65 -5.89
N ARG A 531 -34.88 -12.25 -5.22
CA ARG A 531 -35.68 -11.08 -5.58
C ARG A 531 -35.04 -9.75 -5.18
N GLY A 532 -33.86 -9.78 -4.55
CA GLY A 532 -33.19 -8.57 -4.08
C GLY A 532 -33.64 -8.11 -2.69
N GLU A 533 -34.49 -8.88 -2.01
CA GLU A 533 -34.99 -8.53 -0.68
C GLU A 533 -33.85 -8.60 0.36
N GLU A 534 -33.95 -7.79 1.41
CA GLU A 534 -33.13 -7.98 2.60
C GLU A 534 -33.67 -9.17 3.40
N VAL A 535 -32.82 -10.16 3.61
CA VAL A 535 -33.20 -11.41 4.28
C VAL A 535 -32.60 -11.42 5.68
N THR A 536 -33.46 -11.46 6.69
CA THR A 536 -33.04 -11.80 8.05
C THR A 536 -32.87 -13.31 8.15
N TRP A 537 -31.63 -13.77 8.05
CA TRP A 537 -31.33 -15.19 8.13
C TRP A 537 -31.56 -15.73 9.55
N PRO A 538 -32.21 -16.90 9.71
CA PRO A 538 -32.33 -17.55 10.99
C PRO A 538 -30.95 -17.75 11.62
N ALA A 539 -30.86 -17.49 12.94
CA ALA A 539 -29.70 -17.85 13.70
C ALA A 539 -29.45 -19.36 13.58
N LEU A 540 -28.22 -19.74 13.30
CA LEU A 540 -27.79 -21.14 13.35
C LEU A 540 -27.45 -21.51 14.80
N ASP A 541 -27.28 -22.81 15.07
CA ASP A 541 -27.03 -23.36 16.40
C ASP A 541 -25.94 -22.61 17.18
N ALA A 542 -26.05 -22.63 18.52
CA ALA A 542 -25.02 -22.11 19.41
C ALA A 542 -23.68 -22.83 19.13
N GLY A 543 -22.70 -22.10 18.59
CA GLY A 543 -21.38 -22.64 18.25
C GLY A 543 -20.96 -22.49 16.78
N VAL A 544 -21.82 -21.94 15.90
CA VAL A 544 -21.36 -21.49 14.58
C VAL A 544 -20.40 -20.32 14.70
N ARG A 545 -19.47 -20.24 13.77
CA ARG A 545 -18.39 -19.25 13.81
C ARG A 545 -18.03 -18.76 12.41
N ARG A 546 -17.34 -17.62 12.33
CA ARG A 546 -16.80 -17.14 11.06
C ARG A 546 -15.64 -18.03 10.62
N VAL A 547 -15.58 -18.29 9.32
CA VAL A 547 -14.53 -19.10 8.69
C VAL A 547 -14.01 -18.41 7.44
N ARG A 548 -12.77 -18.70 7.08
CA ARG A 548 -12.16 -18.15 5.87
C ARG A 548 -12.82 -18.75 4.63
N LEU A 549 -13.28 -17.88 3.76
CA LEU A 549 -13.84 -18.22 2.46
C LEU A 549 -13.20 -17.32 1.41
N PRO A 550 -13.10 -17.77 0.15
CA PRO A 550 -12.55 -16.94 -0.93
C PRO A 550 -13.21 -15.55 -0.97
N ALA A 551 -12.37 -14.52 -1.11
CA ALA A 551 -12.82 -13.16 -1.29
C ALA A 551 -13.36 -12.92 -2.71
N TYR A 552 -14.03 -11.79 -2.88
CA TYR A 552 -14.64 -11.35 -4.12
C TYR A 552 -13.64 -11.30 -5.29
N PRO A 553 -13.96 -11.94 -6.44
CA PRO A 553 -13.12 -11.88 -7.64
C PRO A 553 -13.35 -10.57 -8.38
N PHE A 554 -12.63 -9.51 -8.01
CA PHE A 554 -12.69 -8.23 -8.72
C PHE A 554 -12.42 -8.43 -10.21
N ALA A 555 -13.22 -7.76 -11.05
CA ALA A 555 -13.06 -7.78 -12.50
C ALA A 555 -12.89 -6.36 -13.04
N GLY A 556 -12.17 -5.52 -12.28
CA GLY A 556 -11.95 -4.11 -12.59
C GLY A 556 -11.38 -3.89 -13.98
N GLU A 557 -11.75 -2.78 -14.61
CA GLU A 557 -11.21 -2.36 -15.90
C GLU A 557 -9.85 -1.66 -15.71
N SER A 558 -9.02 -1.63 -16.76
CA SER A 558 -7.80 -0.82 -16.73
C SER A 558 -8.15 0.67 -16.76
N HIS A 559 -7.58 1.42 -15.83
CA HIS A 559 -7.66 2.90 -15.78
C HIS A 559 -6.30 3.55 -16.07
N GLY A 560 -5.32 2.76 -16.50
CA GLY A 560 -3.95 3.20 -16.80
C GLY A 560 -3.24 3.83 -15.58
N ALA A 561 -2.13 4.51 -15.86
CA ALA A 561 -1.48 5.42 -14.92
C ALA A 561 -0.92 6.62 -15.67
N LEU A 562 -0.91 7.77 -14.98
CA LEU A 562 -0.24 8.97 -15.45
C LEU A 562 1.28 8.78 -15.33
N THR A 563 2.00 9.29 -16.30
CA THR A 563 3.45 9.18 -16.41
C THR A 563 4.03 10.55 -16.64
N LEU A 564 5.25 10.78 -16.17
CA LEU A 564 5.93 12.05 -16.43
C LEU A 564 6.06 12.24 -17.94
N ARG A 565 5.56 13.37 -18.44
CA ARG A 565 5.83 13.75 -19.83
C ARG A 565 7.31 14.11 -19.91
N GLY A 566 8.07 13.42 -20.77
CA GLY A 566 9.41 13.88 -21.11
C GLY A 566 9.36 15.33 -21.59
N PRO A 567 10.43 16.13 -21.43
CA PRO A 567 10.43 17.50 -21.95
C PRO A 567 10.03 17.42 -23.42
N ALA A 568 8.86 18.00 -23.76
CA ALA A 568 8.46 18.15 -25.14
C ALA A 568 9.67 18.75 -25.86
N ALA A 569 10.14 18.09 -26.93
CA ALA A 569 11.27 18.56 -27.70
C ALA A 569 11.09 20.06 -27.90
N ARG A 570 11.97 20.85 -27.27
CA ARG A 570 11.90 22.30 -27.32
C ARG A 570 11.84 22.66 -28.79
N THR A 571 10.67 23.06 -29.28
CA THR A 571 10.55 23.69 -30.58
C THR A 571 11.39 24.96 -30.45
N THR A 572 12.58 24.92 -31.02
CA THR A 572 13.45 26.10 -31.15
C THR A 572 12.61 27.20 -31.78
N PRO A 573 12.36 28.32 -31.10
CA PRO A 573 11.77 29.47 -31.75
C PRO A 573 12.81 29.99 -32.73
N ASP A 574 12.59 29.71 -34.00
CA ASP A 574 13.31 30.31 -35.10
C ASP A 574 12.82 31.75 -35.21
N SER A 575 13.53 32.70 -34.58
CA SER A 575 13.73 34.10 -35.02
C SER A 575 14.29 34.97 -33.87
N PRO A 576 15.31 35.82 -34.11
CA PRO A 576 15.73 36.82 -33.15
C PRO A 576 14.66 37.92 -33.01
N SER A 577 14.15 38.11 -31.78
CA SER A 577 13.21 39.20 -31.47
C SER A 577 13.94 40.56 -31.58
N PRO A 578 13.32 41.60 -32.18
CA PRO A 578 13.94 42.90 -32.35
C PRO A 578 14.16 43.63 -31.02
N ALA A 579 15.17 44.51 -30.99
CA ALA A 579 15.54 45.32 -29.83
C ALA A 579 14.43 46.33 -29.44
N PRO A 580 14.30 46.70 -28.16
CA PRO A 580 13.27 47.64 -27.68
C PRO A 580 13.45 49.03 -28.30
N GLU A 581 12.35 49.71 -28.57
CA GLU A 581 12.35 50.98 -29.31
C GLU A 581 12.60 52.22 -28.40
N ASN A 582 12.58 52.09 -27.05
CA ASN A 582 12.96 53.17 -26.13
C ASN A 582 13.64 52.70 -24.80
N GLU A 583 14.29 53.62 -24.08
CA GLU A 583 15.07 53.36 -22.84
C GLU A 583 14.19 52.95 -21.65
N LEU A 584 12.92 53.37 -21.61
CA LEU A 584 11.97 53.04 -20.57
C LEU A 584 11.47 51.59 -20.70
N GLU A 585 11.16 51.15 -21.91
CA GLU A 585 10.77 49.78 -22.25
C GLU A 585 11.92 48.80 -21.95
N ALA A 586 13.16 49.19 -22.24
CA ALA A 586 14.32 48.40 -21.87
C ALA A 586 14.41 48.19 -20.35
N ARG A 587 14.07 49.21 -19.55
CA ARG A 587 14.12 49.15 -18.10
C ARG A 587 12.97 48.36 -17.48
N VAL A 588 11.75 48.49 -18.02
CA VAL A 588 10.60 47.66 -17.61
C VAL A 588 10.88 46.19 -17.92
N ALA A 589 11.43 45.89 -19.11
CA ALA A 589 11.80 44.54 -19.49
C ALA A 589 12.84 43.91 -18.56
N GLU A 590 13.84 44.68 -18.10
CA GLU A 590 14.82 44.21 -17.12
C GLU A 590 14.19 43.84 -15.78
N LEU A 591 13.26 44.66 -15.27
CA LEU A 591 12.56 44.37 -14.01
C LEU A 591 11.68 43.12 -14.12
N VAL A 592 11.05 42.91 -15.27
CA VAL A 592 10.26 41.69 -15.56
C VAL A 592 11.18 40.46 -15.62
N ILE A 593 12.33 40.57 -16.29
CA ILE A 593 13.32 39.48 -16.41
C ILE A 593 13.87 39.11 -15.02
N GLU A 594 14.21 40.09 -14.20
CA GLU A 594 14.74 39.87 -12.85
C GLU A 594 13.68 39.27 -11.91
N ALA A 595 12.46 39.80 -11.93
CA ALA A 595 11.39 39.35 -11.04
C ALA A 595 10.93 37.91 -11.32
N LEU A 596 11.08 37.45 -12.57
CA LEU A 596 10.69 36.12 -13.02
C LEU A 596 11.88 35.17 -13.26
N ASP A 597 13.08 35.59 -12.85
CA ASP A 597 14.35 34.85 -13.01
C ASP A 597 14.55 34.28 -14.43
N LEU A 598 14.32 35.12 -15.45
CA LEU A 598 14.39 34.70 -16.85
C LEU A 598 15.84 34.70 -17.37
N ASP A 599 16.18 33.71 -18.18
CA ASP A 599 17.46 33.59 -18.91
C ASP A 599 17.61 34.61 -20.08
N GLY A 600 17.20 35.85 -19.85
CA GLY A 600 17.28 36.97 -20.79
C GLY A 600 16.01 37.21 -21.62
N ARG A 601 16.13 38.10 -22.61
CA ARG A 601 14.99 38.67 -23.37
C ARG A 601 14.19 37.66 -24.18
N ALA A 602 14.76 36.51 -24.53
CA ALA A 602 14.01 35.43 -25.19
C ALA A 602 12.87 34.88 -24.30
N GLY A 603 12.96 35.05 -22.98
CA GLY A 603 11.89 34.69 -22.05
C GLY A 603 10.66 35.61 -22.13
N LEU A 604 10.76 36.79 -22.74
CA LEU A 604 9.66 37.76 -22.82
C LEU A 604 8.56 37.37 -23.82
N GLU A 605 8.82 36.37 -24.68
CA GLU A 605 7.82 35.83 -25.62
C GLU A 605 6.81 34.89 -24.92
N ARG A 606 7.03 34.57 -23.63
CA ARG A 606 6.10 33.78 -22.81
C ARG A 606 5.03 34.66 -22.18
N THR A 607 3.89 34.09 -21.81
CA THR A 607 2.93 34.76 -20.91
C THR A 607 3.45 34.80 -19.48
N TYR A 608 2.87 35.67 -18.65
CA TYR A 608 3.27 35.85 -17.24
C TYR A 608 3.32 34.53 -16.45
N PHE A 609 2.33 33.66 -16.63
CA PHE A 609 2.27 32.36 -15.93
C PHE A 609 3.21 31.30 -16.52
N GLU A 610 3.41 31.28 -17.85
CA GLU A 610 4.38 30.38 -18.49
C GLU A 610 5.83 30.71 -18.12
N ALA A 611 6.06 31.96 -17.72
CA ALA A 611 7.33 32.44 -17.18
C ALA A 611 7.52 32.14 -15.68
N GLY A 612 6.57 31.47 -15.02
CA GLY A 612 6.64 31.15 -13.59
C GLY A 612 6.08 32.23 -12.66
N GLY A 613 5.38 33.23 -13.20
CA GLY A 613 4.75 34.29 -12.41
C GLY A 613 3.55 33.81 -11.60
N ASP A 614 3.36 34.40 -10.42
CA ASP A 614 2.23 34.15 -9.52
C ASP A 614 1.70 35.47 -8.91
N SER A 615 0.62 35.41 -8.13
CA SER A 615 0.02 36.61 -7.55
C SER A 615 0.95 37.37 -6.61
N LEU A 616 1.90 36.70 -5.95
CA LEU A 616 2.85 37.34 -5.05
C LEU A 616 3.92 38.10 -5.85
N THR A 617 4.40 37.48 -6.92
CA THR A 617 5.39 38.04 -7.83
C THR A 617 4.80 39.20 -8.62
N ALA A 618 3.50 39.17 -8.94
CA ALA A 618 2.80 40.26 -9.63
C ALA A 618 2.67 41.49 -8.72
N VAL A 619 2.35 41.28 -7.45
CA VAL A 619 2.28 42.35 -6.43
C VAL A 619 3.68 42.96 -6.21
N HIS A 620 4.72 42.14 -6.10
CA HIS A 620 6.09 42.66 -5.94
C HIS A 620 6.58 43.43 -7.17
N LEU A 621 6.34 42.90 -8.38
CA LEU A 621 6.73 43.55 -9.62
C LEU A 621 5.98 44.87 -9.83
N ALA A 622 4.65 44.90 -9.58
CA ALA A 622 3.87 46.14 -9.61
C ALA A 622 4.37 47.17 -8.58
N GLY A 623 4.76 46.72 -7.37
CA GLY A 623 5.40 47.56 -6.36
C GLY A 623 6.71 48.18 -6.84
N ARG A 624 7.59 47.37 -7.44
CA ARG A 624 8.87 47.84 -7.99
C ARG A 624 8.70 48.79 -9.18
N LEU A 625 7.73 48.53 -10.06
CA LEU A 625 7.45 49.42 -11.20
C LEU A 625 6.96 50.80 -10.73
N ARG A 626 6.17 50.84 -9.66
CA ARG A 626 5.79 52.10 -9.01
C ARG A 626 6.98 52.78 -8.32
N ASP A 627 7.75 52.05 -7.51
CA ASP A 627 8.79 52.65 -6.68
C ASP A 627 10.04 53.07 -7.49
N GLU A 628 10.44 52.27 -8.48
CA GLU A 628 11.63 52.52 -9.30
C GLU A 628 11.34 53.37 -10.55
N LEU A 629 10.15 53.21 -11.15
CA LEU A 629 9.82 53.84 -12.43
C LEU A 629 8.60 54.78 -12.37
N GLY A 630 7.91 54.89 -11.23
CA GLY A 630 6.73 55.75 -11.09
C GLY A 630 5.54 55.31 -11.93
N ILE A 631 5.39 54.02 -12.21
CA ILE A 631 4.30 53.47 -13.03
C ILE A 631 3.37 52.63 -12.14
N ASP A 632 2.12 53.06 -11.99
CA ASP A 632 1.08 52.27 -11.34
C ASP A 632 0.48 51.29 -12.36
N VAL A 633 0.68 49.99 -12.12
CA VAL A 633 0.20 48.91 -12.99
C VAL A 633 -0.90 48.12 -12.29
N PRO A 634 -2.11 47.99 -12.87
CA PRO A 634 -3.16 47.16 -12.30
C PRO A 634 -2.73 45.68 -12.34
N ILE A 635 -2.96 44.96 -11.23
CA ILE A 635 -2.58 43.54 -11.11
C ILE A 635 -3.21 42.69 -12.23
N GLN A 636 -4.40 43.08 -12.69
CA GLN A 636 -5.14 42.44 -13.78
C GLN A 636 -4.30 42.33 -15.07
N LEU A 637 -3.40 43.28 -15.35
CA LEU A 637 -2.55 43.25 -16.54
C LEU A 637 -1.63 42.03 -16.57
N PHE A 638 -1.14 41.57 -15.41
CA PHE A 638 -0.33 40.36 -15.28
C PHE A 638 -1.15 39.06 -15.45
N LEU A 639 -2.47 39.17 -15.35
CA LEU A 639 -3.40 38.05 -15.48
C LEU A 639 -3.93 37.90 -16.91
N GLU A 640 -3.65 38.86 -17.79
CA GLU A 640 -4.07 38.81 -19.19
C GLU A 640 -3.24 37.79 -20.00
N PRO A 641 -3.85 37.10 -20.97
CA PRO A 641 -3.16 36.13 -21.81
C PRO A 641 -2.34 36.81 -22.91
N ILE A 642 -1.44 37.71 -22.52
CA ILE A 642 -0.51 38.44 -23.41
C ILE A 642 0.94 38.06 -23.08
N THR A 643 1.85 38.24 -24.04
CA THR A 643 3.27 37.98 -23.80
C THR A 643 3.85 39.00 -22.82
N LEU A 644 4.90 38.64 -22.09
CA LEU A 644 5.63 39.56 -21.22
C LEU A 644 6.20 40.75 -22.00
N LYS A 645 6.51 40.57 -23.29
CA LYS A 645 6.89 41.63 -24.22
C LYS A 645 5.76 42.62 -24.43
N ASP A 646 4.58 42.15 -24.85
CA ASP A 646 3.40 43.01 -25.05
C ASP A 646 2.95 43.67 -23.74
N MET A 647 3.09 42.96 -22.62
CA MET A 647 2.86 43.49 -21.27
C MET A 647 3.83 44.62 -20.95
N THR A 648 5.12 44.47 -21.26
CA THR A 648 6.14 45.53 -21.09
C THR A 648 5.78 46.76 -21.91
N THR A 649 5.40 46.60 -23.18
CA THR A 649 4.98 47.71 -24.05
C THR A 649 3.74 48.42 -23.48
N ARG A 650 2.73 47.69 -23.01
CA ARG A 650 1.53 48.27 -22.38
C ARG A 650 1.80 49.01 -21.08
N ILE A 651 2.71 48.50 -20.25
CA ILE A 651 3.14 49.18 -19.01
C ILE A 651 3.77 50.53 -19.35
N VAL A 652 4.57 50.60 -20.42
CA VAL A 652 5.17 51.85 -20.91
C VAL A 652 4.11 52.80 -21.46
N GLU A 653 3.16 52.29 -22.27
CA GLU A 653 2.04 53.07 -22.80
C GLU A 653 1.18 53.69 -21.70
N THR A 654 0.99 52.97 -20.58
CA THR A 654 0.25 53.44 -19.39
C THR A 654 0.89 54.69 -18.78
N LYS A 655 2.22 54.78 -18.81
CA LYS A 655 2.96 55.97 -18.34
C LYS A 655 2.88 57.14 -19.33
N GLU A 656 2.91 56.86 -20.63
CA GLU A 656 2.92 57.88 -21.69
C GLU A 656 1.54 58.52 -21.91
N HIS A 657 0.45 57.82 -21.62
CA HIS A 657 -0.93 58.29 -21.83
C HIS A 657 -1.59 58.95 -20.61
N GLY A 658 -0.93 58.96 -19.44
CA GLY A 658 -1.39 59.75 -18.29
C GLY A 658 -2.76 59.36 -17.72
N GLU A 659 -3.19 58.11 -17.83
CA GLU A 659 -4.37 57.60 -17.11
C GLU A 659 -3.97 57.12 -15.72
N ALA A 660 -3.50 58.05 -14.89
CA ALA A 660 -3.25 57.84 -13.46
C ALA A 660 -3.98 58.90 -12.61
N ASP A 661 -5.19 59.28 -13.02
CA ASP A 661 -6.14 60.03 -12.19
C ASP A 661 -7.56 59.78 -12.73
N GLY A 662 -8.31 58.83 -12.15
CA GLY A 662 -9.73 58.67 -12.51
C GLY A 662 -10.42 57.37 -12.09
N ALA A 663 -9.68 56.29 -11.80
CA ALA A 663 -10.32 55.03 -11.41
C ALA A 663 -10.89 55.07 -9.97
N LEU A 664 -10.32 55.89 -9.08
CA LEU A 664 -10.78 56.04 -7.70
C LEU A 664 -11.99 56.98 -7.58
N ASP A 665 -12.05 58.04 -8.40
CA ASP A 665 -13.17 58.99 -8.41
C ASP A 665 -14.45 58.41 -9.02
N ALA A 666 -14.33 57.53 -10.02
CA ALA A 666 -15.48 56.80 -10.57
C ALA A 666 -16.13 55.87 -9.52
N LEU A 667 -15.31 55.19 -8.71
CA LEU A 667 -15.75 54.27 -7.65
C LEU A 667 -16.37 54.99 -6.44
N LEU A 668 -15.92 56.21 -6.13
CA LEU A 668 -16.51 57.02 -5.05
C LEU A 668 -17.85 57.67 -5.48
N SER A 669 -18.00 58.01 -6.75
CA SER A 669 -19.26 58.59 -7.27
C SER A 669 -20.44 57.61 -7.33
N GLU A 670 -20.18 56.30 -7.48
CA GLU A 670 -21.21 55.26 -7.41
C GLU A 670 -21.66 54.95 -5.97
N PHE A 671 -20.83 55.21 -4.97
CA PHE A 671 -21.18 54.98 -3.55
C PHE A 671 -21.97 56.13 -2.91
N GLU A 672 -21.82 57.37 -3.37
CA GLU A 672 -22.60 58.52 -2.89
C GLU A 672 -23.98 58.66 -3.57
N ALA A 673 -24.24 57.91 -4.65
CA ALA A 673 -25.53 57.91 -5.34
C ALA A 673 -26.57 56.94 -4.73
N GLU A 674 -26.18 56.08 -3.78
CA GLU A 674 -27.07 55.12 -3.09
C GLU A 674 -27.19 55.36 -1.57
N SER A 675 -26.84 56.54 -1.05
CA SER A 675 -27.09 56.95 0.34
C SER A 675 -28.08 58.10 0.49
#